data_AF-A0A934SP62-F1
#
_entry.id   AF-A0A934SP62-F1
#
_cell.length_a   1.000
_cell.length_b   1.000
_cell.length_c   1.000
_cell.angle_alpha   90.00
_cell.angle_beta   90.00
_cell.angle_gamma   90.00
#
_symmetry.space_group_name_H-M   'P 1'
#
loop_
_entity.id
_entity.type
_entity.pdbx_description
1 polymer ?
#
loop_
_entity_poly.entity_id
_entity_poly.type
_entity_poly.pdbx_seq_one_letter_code
_entity_poly.pdbx_strand_id
1 'polypeptide(L)'
;MMMLENCFLRCLAVRVAIFSFVTTLMVPSALAQDVPNFQPPDLRQVCVATAVYDAPGGTQIGQLNPGDRVARQSLRFDGDGTLFYGFDYGAAMGVAEAAALPRSCEFALREAGAPRFKAPPNSCHLIVASRRTIGEVNTVAADYPAFAAQISAYSSDNGWYAVSLGLVRSDMAEIVLAAGEGLPEDAYCSDGVRFVAALKPEGLGRFGPGQWRDQDTATQATDAGALLAAWENTADTMSLAQACLLGSSVSCNRYAWELRAASETSAEAAATRLRFDLYGCMLGEEHSCTNALFVPQDDAMDPILAMLPAVERPADGAGLILPDLAATACDRNVVPACHALARPYMAKHDISAEEYMTLLEGTAKACLAGGDCQPFSAAVVEYHPVMGKSWVSDQLGIGRILFPYCTSEKAAPWGCALSVRYLRTFALDEGTDPLAADSAAGMIAEACANDSPEGCAYQSTLSAQFDQASRDAAAQKAQALCAAQEDPAAICADLVHVLASDLPAASGPLHAEYQRLAVLCRDTRATETDNPCTDAFHFYLTSISYQDLAKPLALLEETCSLGGKVTGCAPLGRYHEGKTYTLADGSDFRSVPAPDKAQVAWQIGCDGSFEGIESCSALGRSREVAKDYAAAGDAFGTGCDAAIASGNDPSGICYDAAKNARNVLQDYPNAERYFAAACYRFDEPFACKFLGLMRAQGEGMDINLASARELYQYACFYPTEVLRDEQACMLLGQLVVAEYDALTKDPARQPALDHGDMDEMETLTYASLALQIGCKGGYQGGYQASCSDSRALLDRWSKGAYPTRPATCTTIGNDHVMRAPQTCRVFRFYLTGDMGGHGPGAAATVFVWPDGQRTITLETADALYLNDHPATFDYSHEGWICYQNQSSGRSFCLHSS
;
A
#
# COMPACT_ATOMS: atom_id res chain seq x y z
N MET A 1 -50.45 -40.42 -24.02
CA MET A 1 -51.79 -40.72 -24.57
C MET A 1 -52.81 -40.06 -23.63
N MET A 2 -53.27 -38.85 -24.01
CA MET A 2 -54.38 -38.01 -23.48
C MET A 2 -54.43 -37.68 -21.96
N MET A 3 -54.88 -36.51 -21.45
CA MET A 3 -55.10 -35.11 -21.88
C MET A 3 -55.88 -34.42 -20.71
N LEU A 4 -55.68 -33.09 -20.49
CA LEU A 4 -56.62 -32.09 -19.89
C LEU A 4 -56.91 -32.19 -18.36
N GLU A 5 -57.18 -31.18 -17.52
CA GLU A 5 -57.49 -29.72 -17.53
C GLU A 5 -57.49 -29.27 -16.03
N ASN A 6 -56.74 -28.25 -15.55
CA ASN A 6 -56.98 -26.79 -15.44
C ASN A 6 -58.23 -26.25 -14.69
N CYS A 7 -58.00 -25.10 -14.01
CA CYS A 7 -58.92 -24.04 -13.51
C CYS A 7 -59.49 -24.09 -12.07
N PHE A 8 -59.62 -23.00 -11.30
CA PHE A 8 -59.07 -21.63 -11.23
C PHE A 8 -59.73 -20.94 -9.99
N LEU A 9 -58.98 -20.07 -9.29
CA LEU A 9 -59.38 -18.79 -8.62
C LEU A 9 -60.34 -18.67 -7.39
N ARG A 10 -59.72 -18.20 -6.29
CA ARG A 10 -59.99 -17.09 -5.35
C ARG A 10 -61.34 -16.30 -5.37
N CYS A 11 -61.87 -16.03 -4.15
CA CYS A 11 -62.16 -14.69 -3.54
C CYS A 11 -63.00 -14.87 -2.25
N LEU A 12 -62.45 -14.73 -1.03
CA LEU A 12 -62.25 -13.53 -0.18
C LEU A 12 -63.53 -12.82 0.33
N ALA A 13 -63.88 -13.04 1.60
CA ALA A 13 -64.65 -12.15 2.50
C ALA A 13 -64.48 -12.66 3.96
N VAL A 14 -63.50 -12.18 4.73
CA VAL A 14 -63.51 -11.04 5.68
C VAL A 14 -64.12 -11.35 7.07
N ARG A 15 -63.20 -11.34 8.05
CA ARG A 15 -63.29 -11.00 9.50
C ARG A 15 -64.06 -11.92 10.46
N VAL A 16 -63.32 -12.53 11.39
CA VAL A 16 -63.34 -12.19 12.84
C VAL A 16 -61.99 -12.57 13.44
N ALA A 17 -61.36 -11.62 14.14
CA ALA A 17 -60.14 -11.81 14.93
C ALA A 17 -60.46 -12.58 16.22
N ILE A 18 -59.73 -13.65 16.50
CA ILE A 18 -59.62 -14.24 17.84
C ILE A 18 -58.13 -14.39 18.15
N PHE A 19 -57.70 -13.61 19.14
CA PHE A 19 -56.43 -13.72 19.84
C PHE A 19 -56.17 -15.18 20.23
N SER A 20 -55.13 -15.79 19.65
CA SER A 20 -54.50 -16.99 20.20
C SER A 20 -53.09 -16.61 20.63
N PHE A 21 -52.93 -16.66 21.95
CA PHE A 21 -51.71 -16.48 22.72
C PHE A 21 -50.66 -17.50 22.24
N VAL A 22 -49.74 -17.09 21.37
CA VAL A 22 -48.49 -17.84 21.16
C VAL A 22 -47.48 -17.23 22.13
N THR A 23 -47.34 -17.89 23.27
CA THR A 23 -46.19 -17.73 24.16
C THR A 23 -44.96 -18.22 23.40
N THR A 24 -44.36 -17.33 22.62
CA THR A 24 -43.00 -17.52 22.11
C THR A 24 -42.10 -17.52 23.33
N LEU A 25 -41.73 -18.73 23.77
CA LEU A 25 -40.56 -18.93 24.59
C LEU A 25 -39.39 -18.32 23.82
N MET A 26 -39.05 -17.07 24.13
CA MET A 26 -37.73 -16.52 23.85
C MET A 26 -36.76 -17.38 24.66
N VAL A 27 -36.30 -18.46 24.05
CA VAL A 27 -35.06 -19.10 24.46
C VAL A 27 -34.03 -17.98 24.35
N PRO A 28 -33.33 -17.60 25.43
CA PRO A 28 -32.21 -16.67 25.30
C PRO A 28 -31.25 -17.33 24.33
N SER A 29 -31.13 -16.76 23.14
CA SER A 29 -30.11 -17.13 22.18
C SER A 29 -28.80 -17.16 22.95
N ALA A 30 -28.12 -18.30 22.95
CA ALA A 30 -26.75 -18.41 23.39
C ALA A 30 -25.88 -17.61 22.41
N LEU A 31 -25.97 -16.28 22.46
CA LEU A 31 -25.09 -15.37 21.75
C LEU A 31 -24.04 -14.92 22.77
N ALA A 32 -22.78 -15.18 22.42
CA ALA A 32 -21.59 -14.50 22.94
C ALA A 32 -21.22 -14.71 24.42
N GLN A 33 -20.87 -15.93 24.84
CA GLN A 33 -20.11 -16.09 26.10
C GLN A 33 -18.59 -16.25 25.93
N ASP A 34 -18.06 -16.50 24.72
CA ASP A 34 -16.61 -16.72 24.50
C ASP A 34 -16.08 -16.08 23.19
N VAL A 35 -16.40 -14.81 22.94
CA VAL A 35 -15.75 -14.06 21.84
C VAL A 35 -14.50 -13.37 22.41
N PRO A 36 -13.29 -13.59 21.83
CA PRO A 36 -12.09 -12.86 22.20
C PRO A 36 -12.31 -11.35 22.10
N ASN A 37 -11.70 -10.59 23.02
CA ASN A 37 -11.85 -9.13 23.07
C ASN A 37 -11.42 -8.45 21.76
N PHE A 38 -10.40 -9.00 21.09
CA PHE A 38 -9.97 -8.58 19.76
C PHE A 38 -10.29 -9.66 18.72
N GLN A 39 -10.83 -9.25 17.57
CA GLN A 39 -11.14 -10.09 16.43
C GLN A 39 -10.33 -9.59 15.22
N PRO A 40 -9.46 -10.44 14.64
CA PRO A 40 -8.63 -10.03 13.52
C PRO A 40 -9.48 -9.74 12.26
N PRO A 41 -8.96 -8.95 11.29
CA PRO A 41 -9.72 -8.49 10.13
C PRO A 41 -10.24 -9.58 9.19
N ASP A 42 -9.75 -10.81 9.29
CA ASP A 42 -10.17 -12.00 8.54
C ASP A 42 -11.32 -12.77 9.20
N LEU A 43 -11.49 -12.65 10.53
CA LEU A 43 -12.53 -13.36 11.27
C LEU A 43 -13.92 -12.76 11.02
N ARG A 44 -14.92 -13.61 10.79
CA ARG A 44 -16.34 -13.23 10.69
C ARG A 44 -17.19 -14.05 11.64
N GLN A 45 -18.27 -13.43 12.11
CA GLN A 45 -19.25 -14.06 13.00
C GLN A 45 -20.49 -14.48 12.25
N VAL A 46 -21.08 -15.59 12.69
CA VAL A 46 -22.33 -16.11 12.16
C VAL A 46 -23.45 -15.72 13.13
N CYS A 47 -24.22 -14.68 12.79
CA CYS A 47 -25.26 -14.15 13.68
C CYS A 47 -26.60 -14.85 13.52
N VAL A 48 -26.85 -15.36 12.31
CA VAL A 48 -28.02 -16.14 11.92
C VAL A 48 -27.52 -17.35 11.13
N ALA A 49 -28.34 -18.37 11.01
CA ALA A 49 -27.91 -19.58 10.32
C ALA A 49 -27.69 -19.28 8.82
N THR A 50 -26.48 -19.50 8.31
CA THR A 50 -26.03 -19.02 6.99
C THR A 50 -25.68 -20.18 6.07
N ALA A 51 -26.23 -20.21 4.86
CA ALA A 51 -25.94 -21.26 3.87
C ALA A 51 -24.48 -21.23 3.40
N VAL A 52 -23.89 -22.40 3.15
CA VAL A 52 -22.55 -22.57 2.59
C VAL A 52 -22.65 -23.22 1.22
N TYR A 53 -21.96 -22.66 0.25
CA TYR A 53 -21.91 -23.12 -1.14
C TYR A 53 -20.50 -23.60 -1.52
N ASP A 54 -20.38 -24.40 -2.57
CA ASP A 54 -19.09 -24.85 -3.12
C ASP A 54 -18.34 -23.76 -3.91
N ALA A 55 -19.08 -22.83 -4.51
CA ALA A 55 -18.60 -21.64 -5.19
C ALA A 55 -19.69 -20.54 -5.16
N PRO A 56 -19.37 -19.27 -5.47
CA PRO A 56 -20.39 -18.24 -5.64
C PRO A 56 -21.44 -18.69 -6.67
N GLY A 57 -22.73 -18.57 -6.34
CA GLY A 57 -23.83 -19.06 -7.18
C GLY A 57 -23.94 -20.59 -7.33
N GLY A 58 -23.12 -21.35 -6.60
CA GLY A 58 -22.99 -22.80 -6.71
C GLY A 58 -24.03 -23.60 -5.92
N THR A 59 -23.74 -24.89 -5.70
CA THR A 59 -24.64 -25.78 -4.95
C THR A 59 -24.46 -25.59 -3.45
N GLN A 60 -25.55 -25.52 -2.69
CA GLN A 60 -25.46 -25.51 -1.23
C GLN A 60 -24.88 -26.84 -0.72
N ILE A 61 -23.71 -26.77 -0.09
CA ILE A 61 -23.00 -27.91 0.47
C ILE A 61 -23.17 -28.03 2.00
N GLY A 62 -23.72 -27.00 2.64
CA GLY A 62 -23.90 -26.99 4.08
C GLY A 62 -24.53 -25.72 4.65
N GLN A 63 -24.37 -25.54 5.96
CA GLN A 63 -24.85 -24.40 6.71
C GLN A 63 -23.94 -24.14 7.92
N LEU A 64 -23.70 -22.86 8.21
CA LEU A 64 -23.09 -22.37 9.45
C LEU A 64 -24.20 -22.05 10.46
N ASN A 65 -23.97 -22.37 11.72
CA ASN A 65 -24.92 -22.15 12.81
C ASN A 65 -24.65 -20.82 13.52
N PRO A 66 -25.68 -20.16 14.09
CA PRO A 66 -25.49 -18.97 14.90
C PRO A 66 -24.49 -19.22 16.04
N GLY A 67 -23.52 -18.32 16.21
CA GLY A 67 -22.42 -18.45 17.17
C GLY A 67 -21.16 -19.07 16.57
N ASP A 68 -21.21 -19.64 15.37
CA ASP A 68 -20.02 -20.09 14.65
C ASP A 68 -19.14 -18.90 14.24
N ARG A 69 -17.87 -19.19 13.97
CA ARG A 69 -16.87 -18.23 13.47
C ARG A 69 -16.16 -18.82 12.27
N VAL A 70 -15.88 -17.98 11.28
CA VAL A 70 -15.14 -18.38 10.06
C VAL A 70 -14.01 -17.40 9.79
N ALA A 71 -12.85 -17.91 9.41
CA ALA A 71 -11.72 -17.10 8.97
C ALA A 71 -11.75 -16.99 7.44
N ARG A 72 -11.85 -15.76 6.92
CA ARG A 72 -11.91 -15.51 5.49
C ARG A 72 -10.54 -15.74 4.86
N GLN A 73 -10.50 -16.65 3.89
CA GLN A 73 -9.32 -16.98 3.08
C GLN A 73 -9.34 -16.30 1.70
N SER A 74 -10.53 -15.90 1.21
CA SER A 74 -10.65 -15.22 -0.08
C SER A 74 -11.90 -14.34 -0.18
N LEU A 75 -11.86 -13.33 -1.06
CA LEU A 75 -13.02 -12.62 -1.56
C LEU A 75 -13.38 -13.13 -2.96
N ARG A 76 -14.65 -13.44 -3.16
CA ARG A 76 -15.18 -13.97 -4.42
C ARG A 76 -16.43 -13.21 -4.84
N PHE A 77 -16.72 -13.19 -6.12
CA PHE A 77 -17.90 -12.52 -6.67
C PHE A 77 -18.75 -13.52 -7.44
N ASP A 78 -20.05 -13.54 -7.15
CA ASP A 78 -21.00 -14.28 -7.98
C ASP A 78 -21.26 -13.54 -9.29
N GLY A 79 -21.86 -14.22 -10.27
CA GLY A 79 -22.15 -13.67 -11.57
C GLY A 79 -23.05 -12.44 -11.51
N ASP A 80 -23.88 -12.26 -10.48
CA ASP A 80 -24.69 -11.05 -10.27
C ASP A 80 -23.94 -9.90 -9.56
N GLY A 81 -22.68 -10.10 -9.20
CA GLY A 81 -21.86 -9.13 -8.46
C GLY A 81 -21.96 -9.26 -6.94
N THR A 82 -22.72 -10.23 -6.42
CA THR A 82 -22.80 -10.47 -4.98
C THR A 82 -21.44 -10.89 -4.43
N LEU A 83 -21.04 -10.28 -3.31
CA LEU A 83 -19.77 -10.55 -2.65
C LEU A 83 -19.88 -11.78 -1.73
N PHE A 84 -18.93 -12.70 -1.85
CA PHE A 84 -18.81 -13.91 -1.05
C PHE A 84 -17.47 -13.94 -0.31
N TYR A 85 -17.49 -14.50 0.91
CA TYR A 85 -16.28 -14.89 1.63
C TYR A 85 -16.02 -16.38 1.43
N GLY A 86 -14.81 -16.72 1.01
CA GLY A 86 -14.34 -18.10 1.00
C GLY A 86 -13.61 -18.45 2.29
N PHE A 87 -13.80 -19.66 2.79
CA PHE A 87 -13.22 -20.18 4.03
C PHE A 87 -13.10 -21.71 3.99
N ASP A 88 -12.28 -22.27 4.88
CA ASP A 88 -12.14 -23.72 5.02
C ASP A 88 -13.44 -24.36 5.54
N TYR A 89 -13.97 -25.34 4.81
CA TYR A 89 -15.20 -26.07 5.17
C TYR A 89 -15.00 -27.59 5.02
N GLY A 90 -14.58 -28.23 6.12
CA GLY A 90 -14.26 -29.65 6.13
C GLY A 90 -12.96 -29.94 5.37
N ALA A 91 -13.03 -30.68 4.26
CA ALA A 91 -11.89 -31.00 3.40
C ALA A 91 -11.87 -30.18 2.08
N ALA A 92 -12.79 -29.24 1.93
CA ALA A 92 -12.93 -28.38 0.75
C ALA A 92 -13.06 -26.91 1.18
N MET A 93 -12.94 -26.01 0.21
CA MET A 93 -13.32 -24.60 0.40
C MET A 93 -14.84 -24.48 0.32
N GLY A 94 -15.42 -23.73 1.26
CA GLY A 94 -16.80 -23.27 1.19
C GLY A 94 -16.86 -21.76 0.98
N VAL A 95 -17.97 -21.27 0.45
CA VAL A 95 -18.25 -19.83 0.37
C VAL A 95 -19.60 -19.49 1.00
N ALA A 96 -19.73 -18.29 1.53
CA ALA A 96 -21.00 -17.73 1.99
C ALA A 96 -21.08 -16.24 1.69
N GLU A 97 -22.30 -15.72 1.55
CA GLU A 97 -22.55 -14.30 1.25
C GLU A 97 -21.94 -13.40 2.34
N ALA A 98 -21.20 -12.39 1.91
CA ALA A 98 -20.50 -11.46 2.81
C ALA A 98 -21.45 -10.71 3.75
N ALA A 99 -22.65 -10.35 3.27
CA ALA A 99 -23.66 -9.64 4.05
C ALA A 99 -24.22 -10.47 5.23
N ALA A 100 -24.13 -11.80 5.15
CA ALA A 100 -24.61 -12.70 6.20
C ALA A 100 -23.54 -12.97 7.29
N LEU A 101 -22.33 -12.44 7.12
CA LEU A 101 -21.17 -12.70 7.95
C LEU A 101 -20.53 -11.38 8.38
N PRO A 102 -21.13 -10.62 9.31
CA PRO A 102 -20.51 -9.40 9.83
C PRO A 102 -19.30 -9.71 10.71
N ARG A 103 -18.49 -8.69 11.00
CA ARG A 103 -17.40 -8.78 11.98
C ARG A 103 -17.93 -8.86 13.41
N SER A 104 -19.12 -8.33 13.70
CA SER A 104 -19.73 -8.37 15.04
C SER A 104 -21.25 -8.47 15.00
N CYS A 105 -21.82 -9.43 15.74
CA CYS A 105 -23.27 -9.61 15.82
C CYS A 105 -23.99 -8.62 16.75
N GLU A 106 -23.33 -8.12 17.78
CA GLU A 106 -23.99 -7.43 18.90
C GLU A 106 -24.17 -5.93 18.69
N PHE A 107 -23.45 -5.32 17.75
CA PHE A 107 -23.40 -3.86 17.66
C PHE A 107 -24.78 -3.25 17.38
N ALA A 108 -25.53 -3.86 16.46
CA ALA A 108 -26.89 -3.49 16.10
C ALA A 108 -27.88 -3.51 17.26
N LEU A 109 -27.65 -4.41 18.22
CA LEU A 109 -28.59 -4.72 19.29
C LEU A 109 -28.42 -3.78 20.49
N ARG A 110 -27.38 -2.94 20.50
CA ARG A 110 -27.08 -2.00 21.59
C ARG A 110 -28.16 -0.94 21.79
N GLU A 111 -28.77 -0.47 20.70
CA GLU A 111 -29.85 0.53 20.77
C GLU A 111 -31.15 -0.01 21.38
N ALA A 112 -31.36 -1.33 21.35
CA ALA A 112 -32.58 -1.98 21.82
C ALA A 112 -32.54 -2.37 23.31
N GLY A 113 -31.38 -2.24 23.98
CA GLY A 113 -31.16 -2.60 25.38
C GLY A 113 -31.20 -1.41 26.35
N ALA A 114 -30.96 -1.66 27.64
CA ALA A 114 -30.68 -0.57 28.58
C ALA A 114 -29.35 0.09 28.16
N PRO A 115 -29.31 1.42 27.98
CA PRO A 115 -28.16 2.09 27.37
C PRO A 115 -26.91 1.89 28.22
N ARG A 116 -25.85 1.41 27.59
CA ARG A 116 -24.52 1.28 28.19
C ARG A 116 -23.50 1.90 27.25
N PHE A 117 -22.54 2.64 27.80
CA PHE A 117 -21.42 3.18 27.02
C PHE A 117 -20.39 2.06 26.76
N LYS A 118 -20.82 1.00 26.07
CA LYS A 118 -20.00 -0.17 25.71
C LYS A 118 -19.05 0.24 24.58
N ALA A 119 -17.76 -0.04 24.72
CA ALA A 119 -16.78 0.26 23.68
C ALA A 119 -17.16 -0.40 22.34
N PRO A 120 -16.87 0.21 21.17
CA PRO A 120 -17.07 -0.42 19.86
C PRO A 120 -16.36 -1.79 19.76
N PRO A 121 -16.76 -2.67 18.83
CA PRO A 121 -16.10 -3.96 18.62
C PRO A 121 -14.58 -3.78 18.45
N ASN A 122 -13.79 -4.74 18.94
CA ASN A 122 -12.32 -4.67 18.95
C ASN A 122 -11.71 -3.50 19.72
N SER A 123 -12.46 -2.79 20.57
CA SER A 123 -11.94 -1.68 21.36
C SER A 123 -12.42 -1.75 22.81
N CYS A 124 -11.74 -1.02 23.69
CA CYS A 124 -12.11 -0.88 25.08
C CYS A 124 -11.80 0.54 25.60
N HIS A 125 -12.37 0.86 26.75
CA HIS A 125 -12.03 2.06 27.51
C HIS A 125 -10.73 1.83 28.26
N LEU A 126 -9.76 2.74 28.08
CA LEU A 126 -8.56 2.79 28.91
C LEU A 126 -8.87 3.46 30.24
N ILE A 127 -9.23 2.67 31.25
CA ILE A 127 -9.59 3.18 32.58
C ILE A 127 -8.34 3.39 33.39
N VAL A 128 -8.16 4.61 33.92
CA VAL A 128 -7.04 4.98 34.80
C VAL A 128 -7.46 5.15 36.25
N ALA A 129 -8.75 5.22 36.54
CA ALA A 129 -9.20 5.28 37.92
C ALA A 129 -10.66 4.86 38.07
N SER A 130 -10.95 4.23 39.21
CA SER A 130 -12.30 4.18 39.75
C SER A 130 -12.39 5.04 41.02
N ARG A 131 -13.35 5.96 41.09
CA ARG A 131 -13.52 6.92 42.21
C ARG A 131 -14.96 6.98 42.71
N ARG A 132 -15.16 7.47 43.94
CA ARG A 132 -16.49 7.52 44.57
C ARG A 132 -17.11 8.91 44.54
N THR A 133 -16.29 9.95 44.34
CA THR A 133 -16.76 11.34 44.29
C THR A 133 -16.29 12.07 43.04
N ILE A 134 -17.05 13.06 42.59
CA ILE A 134 -16.65 13.92 41.46
C ILE A 134 -15.37 14.71 41.76
N GLY A 135 -15.15 15.10 43.02
CA GLY A 135 -13.91 15.75 43.44
C GLY A 135 -12.70 14.89 43.14
N GLU A 136 -12.75 13.60 43.49
CA GLU A 136 -11.70 12.63 43.19
C GLU A 136 -11.55 12.37 41.68
N VAL A 137 -12.66 12.30 40.93
CA VAL A 137 -12.63 12.19 39.46
C VAL A 137 -11.87 13.37 38.84
N ASN A 138 -12.17 14.58 39.29
CA ASN A 138 -11.53 15.80 38.78
C ASN A 138 -10.07 15.92 39.21
N THR A 139 -9.69 15.38 40.38
CA THR A 139 -8.28 15.25 40.76
C THR A 139 -7.54 14.36 39.77
N VAL A 140 -8.07 13.17 39.48
CA VAL A 140 -7.45 12.27 38.50
C VAL A 140 -7.40 12.90 37.11
N ALA A 141 -8.49 13.52 36.65
CA ALA A 141 -8.52 14.12 35.33
C ALA A 141 -7.49 15.25 35.15
N ALA A 142 -7.18 15.99 36.22
CA ALA A 142 -6.15 17.02 36.20
C ALA A 142 -4.73 16.48 36.06
N ASP A 143 -4.49 15.21 36.39
CA ASP A 143 -3.19 14.55 36.23
C ASP A 143 -2.89 14.20 34.75
N TYR A 144 -3.88 14.31 33.85
CA TYR A 144 -3.75 14.01 32.42
C TYR A 144 -4.11 15.22 31.53
N PRO A 145 -3.39 16.35 31.62
CA PRO A 145 -3.73 17.56 30.85
C PRO A 145 -3.64 17.36 29.34
N ALA A 146 -2.75 16.48 28.85
CA ALA A 146 -2.67 16.12 27.44
C ALA A 146 -3.95 15.43 26.92
N PHE A 147 -4.69 14.76 27.81
CA PHE A 147 -5.94 14.05 27.50
C PHE A 147 -7.18 14.90 27.78
N ALA A 148 -7.05 16.17 28.16
CA ALA A 148 -8.18 16.98 28.60
C ALA A 148 -9.31 17.07 27.54
N ALA A 149 -8.95 16.91 26.27
CA ALA A 149 -9.80 16.81 25.09
C ALA A 149 -10.56 15.47 24.96
N GLN A 150 -10.00 14.35 25.41
CA GLN A 150 -10.55 13.00 25.19
C GLN A 150 -11.07 12.31 26.45
N ILE A 151 -10.53 12.71 27.59
CA ILE A 151 -10.86 12.13 28.89
C ILE A 151 -12.37 12.20 29.12
N SER A 152 -12.91 11.06 29.51
CA SER A 152 -14.34 10.84 29.73
C SER A 152 -14.52 10.15 31.07
N ALA A 153 -15.58 10.47 31.81
CA ALA A 153 -15.88 9.80 33.05
C ALA A 153 -17.30 9.21 32.99
N TYR A 154 -17.47 8.02 33.55
CA TYR A 154 -18.73 7.29 33.49
C TYR A 154 -19.20 6.89 34.88
N SER A 155 -20.51 6.98 35.13
CA SER A 155 -21.15 6.34 36.27
C SER A 155 -21.33 4.85 35.97
N SER A 156 -20.95 3.99 36.91
CA SER A 156 -21.12 2.55 36.82
C SER A 156 -22.25 2.07 37.73
N ASP A 157 -22.89 0.96 37.36
CA ASP A 157 -24.00 0.36 38.15
C ASP A 157 -23.63 -0.20 39.54
N ASN A 158 -22.35 -0.15 39.93
CA ASN A 158 -21.88 -0.44 41.28
C ASN A 158 -21.76 0.81 42.18
N GLY A 159 -22.16 1.99 41.68
CA GLY A 159 -22.09 3.25 42.40
C GLY A 159 -20.73 3.97 42.36
N TRP A 160 -19.78 3.48 41.55
CA TRP A 160 -18.48 4.13 41.32
C TRP A 160 -18.45 4.90 40.00
N TYR A 161 -17.51 5.83 39.89
CA TYR A 161 -17.17 6.52 38.65
C TYR A 161 -15.91 5.91 38.04
N ALA A 162 -15.93 5.60 36.75
CA ALA A 162 -14.76 5.21 35.98
C ALA A 162 -14.22 6.41 35.21
N VAL A 163 -12.90 6.66 35.27
CA VAL A 163 -12.21 7.70 34.51
C VAL A 163 -11.46 7.04 33.36
N SER A 164 -11.87 7.34 32.14
CA SER A 164 -11.34 6.79 30.89
C SER A 164 -10.54 7.86 30.16
N LEU A 165 -9.32 7.54 29.74
CA LEU A 165 -8.53 8.44 28.89
C LEU A 165 -9.01 8.45 27.43
N GLY A 166 -9.77 7.44 27.02
CA GLY A 166 -10.23 7.28 25.65
C GLY A 166 -10.47 5.82 25.29
N LEU A 167 -10.75 5.58 24.02
CA LEU A 167 -10.90 4.24 23.47
C LEU A 167 -9.58 3.79 22.83
N VAL A 168 -9.25 2.52 23.00
CA VAL A 168 -8.07 1.86 22.43
C VAL A 168 -8.48 0.52 21.82
N ARG A 169 -7.82 0.08 20.76
CA ARG A 169 -7.99 -1.28 20.23
C ARG A 169 -7.68 -2.32 21.30
N SER A 170 -8.40 -3.42 21.31
CA SER A 170 -8.29 -4.43 22.36
C SER A 170 -6.97 -5.22 22.30
N ASP A 171 -6.42 -5.46 21.10
CA ASP A 171 -5.06 -6.02 20.93
C ASP A 171 -3.98 -5.02 21.34
N MET A 172 -4.23 -3.72 21.12
CA MET A 172 -3.33 -2.66 21.56
C MET A 172 -3.47 -2.32 23.04
N ALA A 173 -4.57 -2.69 23.69
CA ALA A 173 -4.84 -2.31 25.06
C ALA A 173 -3.85 -2.94 26.04
N GLU A 174 -3.42 -4.19 25.78
CA GLU A 174 -2.38 -4.83 26.58
C GLU A 174 -1.05 -4.08 26.45
N ILE A 175 -0.73 -3.62 25.25
CA ILE A 175 0.46 -2.83 24.95
C ILE A 175 0.40 -1.47 25.66
N VAL A 176 -0.72 -0.74 25.51
CA VAL A 176 -0.92 0.56 26.19
C VAL A 176 -0.90 0.42 27.71
N LEU A 177 -1.55 -0.61 28.28
CA LEU A 177 -1.56 -0.83 29.73
C LEU A 177 -0.20 -1.27 30.28
N ALA A 178 0.58 -2.00 29.48
CA ALA A 178 1.89 -2.49 29.89
C ALA A 178 3.01 -1.44 29.70
N ALA A 179 2.91 -0.61 28.67
CA ALA A 179 3.99 0.26 28.23
C ALA A 179 3.64 1.76 28.23
N GLY A 180 2.38 2.11 28.51
CA GLY A 180 1.90 3.49 28.52
C GLY A 180 2.54 4.33 29.63
N GLU A 181 3.25 5.40 29.26
CA GLU A 181 3.84 6.31 30.22
C GLU A 181 2.76 7.10 30.99
N GLY A 182 2.88 7.13 32.33
CA GLY A 182 2.00 7.91 33.20
C GLY A 182 0.67 7.24 33.57
N LEU A 183 0.44 5.97 33.21
CA LEU A 183 -0.72 5.20 33.66
C LEU A 183 -0.52 4.64 35.09
N PRO A 184 -1.57 4.55 35.91
CA PRO A 184 -1.49 3.95 37.24
C PRO A 184 -1.53 2.42 37.16
N GLU A 185 -0.97 1.73 38.17
CA GLU A 185 -0.89 0.26 38.21
C GLU A 185 -2.25 -0.44 38.17
N ASP A 186 -3.32 0.22 38.63
CA ASP A 186 -4.68 -0.29 38.58
C ASP A 186 -5.43 0.14 37.32
N ALA A 187 -4.73 0.67 36.30
CA ALA A 187 -5.32 0.91 35.00
C ALA A 187 -5.73 -0.41 34.33
N TYR A 188 -6.86 -0.38 33.61
CA TYR A 188 -7.36 -1.57 32.93
C TYR A 188 -8.21 -1.23 31.71
N CYS A 189 -8.29 -2.20 30.81
CA CYS A 189 -9.12 -2.18 29.62
C CYS A 189 -10.52 -2.67 29.99
N SER A 190 -11.52 -1.79 29.83
CA SER A 190 -12.92 -2.08 30.17
C SER A 190 -13.78 -2.09 28.92
N ASP A 191 -14.59 -3.13 28.73
CA ASP A 191 -15.59 -3.16 27.64
C ASP A 191 -16.72 -2.13 27.83
N GLY A 192 -16.84 -1.55 29.03
CA GLY A 192 -17.84 -0.54 29.36
C GLY A 192 -19.25 -1.09 29.61
N VAL A 193 -19.44 -2.42 29.72
CA VAL A 193 -20.77 -3.04 29.90
C VAL A 193 -21.50 -2.55 31.16
N ARG A 194 -20.75 -2.01 32.14
CA ARG A 194 -21.28 -1.49 33.41
C ARG A 194 -21.52 0.02 33.43
N PHE A 195 -21.12 0.75 32.39
CA PHE A 195 -21.21 2.21 32.34
C PHE A 195 -22.60 2.66 31.90
N VAL A 196 -23.37 3.24 32.84
CA VAL A 196 -24.79 3.59 32.65
C VAL A 196 -25.01 5.04 32.22
N ALA A 197 -24.09 5.94 32.55
CA ALA A 197 -24.19 7.37 32.23
C ALA A 197 -22.80 7.98 32.05
N ALA A 198 -22.65 8.93 31.14
CA ALA A 198 -21.44 9.74 31.00
C ALA A 198 -21.55 11.02 31.84
N LEU A 199 -20.45 11.46 32.45
CA LEU A 199 -20.41 12.68 33.25
C LEU A 199 -20.33 13.91 32.35
N LYS A 200 -21.00 14.99 32.77
CA LYS A 200 -21.01 16.25 32.04
C LYS A 200 -19.64 16.93 32.09
N PRO A 201 -19.01 17.21 30.94
CA PRO A 201 -17.80 18.02 30.88
C PRO A 201 -18.07 19.49 31.26
N GLU A 202 -17.15 20.10 31.98
CA GLU A 202 -17.14 21.53 32.32
C GLU A 202 -15.81 22.15 31.82
N GLY A 203 -15.71 22.35 30.50
CA GLY A 203 -14.45 22.68 29.82
C GLY A 203 -13.55 21.46 29.61
N LEU A 204 -12.25 21.70 29.40
CA LEU A 204 -11.25 20.64 29.20
C LEU A 204 -10.83 19.99 30.54
N GLY A 205 -10.96 18.66 30.64
CA GLY A 205 -10.44 17.87 31.76
C GLY A 205 -11.17 18.02 33.10
N ARG A 206 -12.40 18.56 33.13
CA ARG A 206 -13.22 18.70 34.34
C ARG A 206 -14.65 18.21 34.14
N PHE A 207 -15.23 17.69 35.21
CA PHE A 207 -16.57 17.11 35.24
C PHE A 207 -17.43 17.72 36.34
N GLY A 208 -18.67 18.06 35.98
CA GLY A 208 -19.69 18.53 36.90
C GLY A 208 -20.32 17.38 37.70
N PRO A 209 -21.09 17.69 38.76
CA PRO A 209 -21.80 16.67 39.51
C PRO A 209 -22.80 15.95 38.61
N GLY A 210 -22.61 14.64 38.45
CA GLY A 210 -23.58 13.79 37.75
C GLY A 210 -24.90 13.83 38.51
N GLN A 211 -25.90 14.53 37.97
CA GLN A 211 -27.19 14.74 38.62
C GLN A 211 -27.99 13.43 38.80
N TRP A 212 -27.49 12.31 38.28
CA TRP A 212 -28.27 11.10 38.00
C TRP A 212 -27.64 9.80 38.53
N ARG A 213 -26.66 9.89 39.44
CA ARG A 213 -25.91 8.72 39.97
C ARG A 213 -26.81 7.68 40.64
N ASP A 214 -27.85 8.14 41.35
CA ASP A 214 -28.67 7.28 42.19
C ASP A 214 -29.98 6.83 41.50
N GLN A 215 -30.13 7.09 40.19
CA GLN A 215 -31.30 6.68 39.40
C GLN A 215 -31.08 5.31 38.72
N ASP A 216 -32.16 4.56 38.56
CA ASP A 216 -32.16 3.34 37.74
C ASP A 216 -32.16 3.65 36.24
N THR A 217 -31.67 2.70 35.44
CA THR A 217 -31.48 2.87 33.99
C THR A 217 -32.78 3.10 33.22
N ALA A 218 -33.94 2.62 33.72
CA ALA A 218 -35.22 2.84 33.04
C ALA A 218 -35.73 4.27 33.25
N THR A 219 -35.54 4.81 34.46
CA THR A 219 -35.81 6.23 34.74
C THR A 219 -34.88 7.14 33.92
N GLN A 220 -33.58 6.82 33.83
CA GLN A 220 -32.63 7.57 33.00
C GLN A 220 -33.01 7.60 31.52
N ALA A 221 -33.42 6.46 30.95
CA ALA A 221 -33.90 6.40 29.56
C ALA A 221 -35.16 7.24 29.33
N THR A 222 -36.06 7.26 30.32
CA THR A 222 -37.28 8.09 30.28
C THR A 222 -36.94 9.58 30.31
N ASP A 223 -36.04 10.00 31.20
CA ASP A 223 -35.58 11.38 31.32
C ASP A 223 -34.83 11.83 30.06
N ALA A 224 -34.01 10.97 29.46
CA ALA A 224 -33.34 11.22 28.19
C ALA A 224 -34.34 11.45 27.04
N GLY A 225 -35.39 10.62 26.97
CA GLY A 225 -36.48 10.78 26.00
C GLY A 225 -37.26 12.09 26.19
N ALA A 226 -37.51 12.51 27.44
CA ALA A 226 -38.17 13.78 27.74
C ALA A 226 -37.31 14.98 27.32
N LEU A 227 -36.00 14.92 27.52
CA LEU A 227 -35.04 15.95 27.11
C LEU A 227 -34.91 16.05 25.59
N LEU A 228 -34.91 14.91 24.87
CA LEU A 228 -34.93 14.90 23.40
C LEU A 228 -36.22 15.56 22.88
N ALA A 229 -37.38 15.18 23.42
CA ALA A 229 -38.66 15.80 23.06
C ALA A 229 -38.70 17.31 23.41
N ALA A 230 -38.05 17.73 24.50
CA ALA A 230 -37.94 19.14 24.84
C ALA A 230 -37.11 19.91 23.80
N TRP A 231 -35.97 19.37 23.35
CA TRP A 231 -35.18 19.97 22.28
C TRP A 231 -35.96 20.10 20.98
N GLU A 232 -36.74 19.09 20.57
CA GLU A 232 -37.55 19.15 19.34
C GLU A 232 -38.52 20.34 19.34
N ASN A 233 -38.92 20.81 20.53
CA ASN A 233 -39.84 21.94 20.70
C ASN A 233 -39.12 23.29 20.91
N THR A 234 -37.92 23.31 21.49
CA THR A 234 -37.24 24.56 21.93
C THR A 234 -35.93 24.85 21.22
N ALA A 235 -35.37 23.88 20.49
CA ALA A 235 -34.03 23.89 19.93
C ALA A 235 -32.90 24.11 20.98
N ASP A 236 -33.15 23.82 22.25
CA ASP A 236 -32.16 23.95 23.32
C ASP A 236 -31.08 22.85 23.25
N THR A 237 -29.87 23.22 22.82
CA THR A 237 -28.74 22.30 22.67
C THR A 237 -28.23 21.74 23.99
N MET A 238 -28.53 22.40 25.13
CA MET A 238 -28.19 21.86 26.46
C MET A 238 -29.01 20.61 26.78
N SER A 239 -30.29 20.59 26.40
CA SER A 239 -31.16 19.43 26.55
C SER A 239 -30.69 18.23 25.72
N LEU A 240 -30.19 18.46 24.49
CA LEU A 240 -29.57 17.40 23.66
C LEU A 240 -28.32 16.81 24.30
N ALA A 241 -27.39 17.66 24.74
CA ALA A 241 -26.17 17.21 25.41
C ALA A 241 -26.50 16.37 26.63
N GLN A 242 -27.48 16.79 27.43
CA GLN A 242 -27.90 16.08 28.62
C GLN A 242 -28.58 14.74 28.31
N ALA A 243 -29.44 14.69 27.30
CA ALA A 243 -30.05 13.45 26.84
C ALA A 243 -28.99 12.44 26.36
N CYS A 244 -27.97 12.90 25.64
CA CYS A 244 -26.84 12.05 25.24
C CYS A 244 -26.11 11.44 26.45
N LEU A 245 -25.76 12.27 27.44
CA LEU A 245 -25.03 11.82 28.64
C LEU A 245 -25.82 10.79 29.46
N LEU A 246 -27.14 10.77 29.34
CA LEU A 246 -28.05 9.77 29.93
C LEU A 246 -28.22 8.49 29.10
N GLY A 247 -27.58 8.39 27.93
CA GLY A 247 -27.61 7.21 27.09
C GLY A 247 -28.51 7.27 25.86
N SER A 248 -29.00 8.46 25.47
CA SER A 248 -29.73 8.62 24.19
C SER A 248 -28.75 8.71 23.01
N SER A 249 -28.62 7.62 22.27
CA SER A 249 -27.71 7.48 21.12
C SER A 249 -27.98 8.53 20.03
N VAL A 250 -29.26 8.73 19.69
CA VAL A 250 -29.74 9.74 18.72
C VAL A 250 -29.42 11.17 19.18
N SER A 251 -29.54 11.46 20.47
CA SER A 251 -29.22 12.78 21.01
C SER A 251 -27.72 13.08 20.94
N CYS A 252 -26.86 12.07 21.09
CA CYS A 252 -25.41 12.22 20.92
C CYS A 252 -25.05 12.63 19.51
N ASN A 253 -25.57 11.90 18.51
CA ASN A 253 -25.40 12.21 17.10
C ASN A 253 -25.86 13.63 16.78
N ARG A 254 -27.07 14.00 17.23
CA ARG A 254 -27.65 15.31 16.95
C ARG A 254 -26.86 16.44 17.59
N TYR A 255 -26.43 16.28 18.84
CA TYR A 255 -25.62 17.29 19.51
C TYR A 255 -24.28 17.52 18.82
N ALA A 256 -23.58 16.44 18.44
CA ALA A 256 -22.33 16.52 17.68
C ALA A 256 -22.52 17.23 16.32
N TRP A 257 -23.66 17.02 15.67
CA TRP A 257 -24.04 17.74 14.44
C TRP A 257 -24.24 19.23 14.66
N GLU A 258 -24.97 19.64 15.71
CA GLU A 258 -25.18 21.07 16.02
C GLU A 258 -23.86 21.80 16.33
N LEU A 259 -22.89 21.12 16.98
CA LEU A 259 -21.55 21.66 17.19
C LEU A 259 -20.81 21.93 15.86
N ARG A 260 -21.07 21.14 14.81
CA ARG A 260 -20.47 21.33 13.47
C ARG A 260 -20.99 22.60 12.79
N ALA A 261 -22.26 22.95 13.02
CA ALA A 261 -22.90 24.12 12.42
C ALA A 261 -22.44 25.46 13.02
N ALA A 262 -21.80 25.45 14.20
CA ALA A 262 -21.40 26.65 14.95
C ALA A 262 -20.13 27.37 14.45
N SER A 263 -19.44 26.88 13.41
CA SER A 263 -18.28 27.54 12.74
C SER A 263 -17.02 27.81 13.58
N GLU A 264 -16.84 27.19 14.75
CA GLU A 264 -15.61 27.31 15.52
C GLU A 264 -14.57 26.24 15.10
N THR A 265 -13.40 26.69 14.64
CA THR A 265 -12.26 25.86 14.20
C THR A 265 -11.27 25.53 15.33
N SER A 266 -11.68 25.64 16.61
CA SER A 266 -10.79 25.39 17.74
C SER A 266 -10.58 23.89 17.98
N ALA A 267 -9.37 23.51 18.45
CA ALA A 267 -9.07 22.13 18.85
C ALA A 267 -10.03 21.61 19.94
N GLU A 268 -10.50 22.50 20.83
CA GLU A 268 -11.49 22.18 21.88
C GLU A 268 -12.87 21.83 21.30
N ALA A 269 -13.34 22.56 20.29
CA ALA A 269 -14.61 22.25 19.62
C ALA A 269 -14.52 20.93 18.85
N ALA A 270 -13.40 20.66 18.18
CA ALA A 270 -13.15 19.40 17.48
C ALA A 270 -13.11 18.21 18.45
N ALA A 271 -12.41 18.35 19.58
CA ALA A 271 -12.35 17.35 20.64
C ALA A 271 -13.72 17.05 21.27
N THR A 272 -14.50 18.11 21.54
CA THR A 272 -15.86 17.97 22.07
C THR A 272 -16.76 17.23 21.09
N ARG A 273 -16.69 17.56 19.78
CA ARG A 273 -17.43 16.84 18.74
C ARG A 273 -17.06 15.36 18.71
N LEU A 274 -15.76 15.04 18.67
CA LEU A 274 -15.28 13.65 18.66
C LEU A 274 -15.80 12.87 19.87
N ARG A 275 -15.76 13.47 21.06
CA ARG A 275 -16.25 12.82 22.29
C ARG A 275 -17.73 12.43 22.19
N PHE A 276 -18.59 13.33 21.72
CA PHE A 276 -20.02 13.06 21.58
C PHE A 276 -20.34 12.10 20.43
N ASP A 277 -19.57 12.13 19.33
CA ASP A 277 -19.66 11.11 18.28
C ASP A 277 -19.26 9.72 18.81
N LEU A 278 -18.20 9.60 19.62
CA LEU A 278 -17.83 8.34 20.25
C LEU A 278 -18.89 7.86 21.25
N TYR A 279 -19.52 8.76 22.01
CA TYR A 279 -20.64 8.43 22.90
C TYR A 279 -21.81 7.81 22.13
N GLY A 280 -22.23 8.42 21.02
CA GLY A 280 -23.28 7.87 20.15
C GLY A 280 -22.89 6.49 19.60
N CYS A 281 -21.64 6.34 19.15
CA CYS A 281 -21.13 5.07 18.65
C CYS A 281 -21.14 3.96 19.71
N MET A 282 -20.72 4.26 20.94
CA MET A 282 -20.75 3.29 22.05
C MET A 282 -22.17 2.81 22.39
N LEU A 283 -23.14 3.69 22.25
CA LEU A 283 -24.57 3.41 22.45
C LEU A 283 -25.21 2.67 21.26
N GLY A 284 -24.48 2.43 20.18
CA GLY A 284 -24.93 1.67 19.01
C GLY A 284 -25.37 2.52 17.81
N GLU A 285 -25.21 3.85 17.85
CA GLU A 285 -25.58 4.73 16.73
C GLU A 285 -24.47 4.77 15.67
N GLU A 286 -24.79 4.28 14.48
CA GLU A 286 -23.81 4.03 13.42
C GLU A 286 -23.29 5.29 12.73
N HIS A 287 -24.14 6.31 12.57
CA HIS A 287 -23.72 7.57 11.97
C HIS A 287 -22.68 8.27 12.86
N SER A 288 -22.78 8.11 14.17
CA SER A 288 -21.86 8.62 15.17
C SER A 288 -20.51 7.91 15.08
N CYS A 289 -20.48 6.59 14.87
CA CYS A 289 -19.21 5.89 14.54
C CYS A 289 -18.59 6.43 13.26
N THR A 290 -19.41 6.65 12.23
CA THR A 290 -18.97 7.17 10.94
C THR A 290 -18.47 8.61 11.05
N ASN A 291 -19.16 9.47 11.80
CA ASN A 291 -18.80 10.87 12.02
C ASN A 291 -17.47 11.02 12.78
N ALA A 292 -17.22 10.14 13.75
CA ALA A 292 -15.96 10.11 14.49
C ALA A 292 -14.73 9.96 13.55
N LEU A 293 -14.88 9.26 12.42
CA LEU A 293 -13.82 9.09 11.40
C LEU A 293 -13.45 10.40 10.68
N PHE A 294 -14.32 11.40 10.69
CA PHE A 294 -14.16 12.66 9.94
C PHE A 294 -13.75 13.85 10.82
N VAL A 295 -13.41 13.62 12.09
CA VAL A 295 -12.74 14.62 12.92
C VAL A 295 -11.23 14.57 12.66
N PRO A 296 -10.53 15.71 12.45
CA PRO A 296 -9.06 15.73 12.38
C PRO A 296 -8.48 15.02 13.59
N GLN A 297 -7.74 13.93 13.36
CA GLN A 297 -7.32 12.99 14.41
C GLN A 297 -5.95 13.29 14.98
N ASP A 298 -5.11 14.01 14.25
CA ASP A 298 -3.74 14.34 14.65
C ASP A 298 -3.76 15.00 16.05
N ASP A 299 -4.45 16.13 16.23
CA ASP A 299 -4.54 16.80 17.53
C ASP A 299 -5.33 16.02 18.61
N ALA A 300 -6.21 15.10 18.19
CA ALA A 300 -7.10 14.42 19.11
C ALA A 300 -6.39 13.20 19.72
N MET A 301 -5.84 12.30 18.90
CA MET A 301 -5.31 11.00 19.30
C MET A 301 -3.78 11.00 19.53
N ASP A 302 -3.09 12.09 19.23
CA ASP A 302 -1.68 12.28 19.59
C ASP A 302 -1.36 11.97 21.06
N PRO A 303 -2.18 12.33 22.07
CA PRO A 303 -1.87 12.00 23.46
C PRO A 303 -1.76 10.51 23.72
N ILE A 304 -2.63 9.69 23.12
CA ILE A 304 -2.62 8.24 23.33
C ILE A 304 -1.49 7.55 22.54
N LEU A 305 -1.13 8.08 21.37
CA LEU A 305 0.07 7.67 20.64
C LEU A 305 1.36 8.12 21.33
N ALA A 306 1.33 9.28 22.00
CA ALA A 306 2.45 9.81 22.79
C ALA A 306 2.65 9.03 24.10
N MET A 307 1.59 8.42 24.66
CA MET A 307 1.70 7.48 25.78
C MET A 307 2.38 6.18 25.38
N LEU A 308 2.19 5.75 24.13
CA LEU A 308 2.89 4.59 23.63
C LEU A 308 4.37 4.92 23.45
N PRO A 309 5.27 4.01 23.88
CA PRO A 309 6.61 4.02 23.39
C PRO A 309 6.54 4.12 21.89
N ALA A 310 7.48 4.88 21.39
CA ALA A 310 7.70 5.05 19.99
C ALA A 310 7.44 3.68 19.25
N VAL A 311 7.81 2.46 19.76
CA VAL A 311 7.78 1.14 19.01
C VAL A 311 6.45 0.63 18.65
N GLU A 312 5.54 1.07 19.45
CA GLU A 312 4.22 0.54 19.50
C GLU A 312 3.29 1.51 18.77
N ARG A 313 3.83 2.62 18.23
CA ARG A 313 3.12 3.54 17.35
C ARG A 313 2.90 2.88 15.99
N PRO A 314 1.65 2.73 15.55
CA PRO A 314 1.35 2.23 14.21
C PRO A 314 1.88 3.20 13.15
N ALA A 315 2.66 2.69 12.19
CA ALA A 315 3.37 3.47 11.19
C ALA A 315 2.49 4.14 10.10
N ASP A 316 1.18 3.88 10.07
CA ASP A 316 0.29 4.19 8.93
C ASP A 316 -0.91 5.11 9.27
N GLY A 317 -0.96 5.72 10.45
CA GLY A 317 -2.03 6.65 10.81
C GLY A 317 -3.43 5.99 10.88
N ALA A 318 -3.51 4.66 10.85
CA ALA A 318 -4.67 3.89 11.24
C ALA A 318 -4.78 3.97 12.78
N GLY A 319 -5.20 5.14 13.28
CA GLY A 319 -5.30 5.44 14.70
C GLY A 319 -5.97 4.29 15.46
N LEU A 320 -5.58 4.12 16.72
CA LEU A 320 -5.84 2.97 17.61
C LEU A 320 -7.27 2.40 17.63
N ILE A 321 -8.27 2.97 16.96
CA ILE A 321 -9.64 2.44 16.83
C ILE A 321 -10.28 2.65 15.44
N LEU A 322 -9.67 3.42 14.52
CA LEU A 322 -10.35 3.92 13.32
C LEU A 322 -10.81 2.83 12.35
N PRO A 323 -10.00 1.80 12.02
CA PRO A 323 -10.45 0.71 11.15
C PRO A 323 -11.64 -0.05 11.77
N ASP A 324 -11.69 -0.19 13.09
CA ASP A 324 -12.75 -0.91 13.81
C ASP A 324 -14.06 -0.10 13.90
N LEU A 325 -13.95 1.23 14.05
CA LEU A 325 -15.09 2.14 13.92
C LEU A 325 -15.68 2.09 12.51
N ALA A 326 -14.83 2.08 11.48
CA ALA A 326 -15.23 2.01 10.07
C ALA A 326 -15.83 0.65 9.68
N ALA A 327 -15.26 -0.43 10.21
CA ALA A 327 -15.68 -1.81 9.94
C ALA A 327 -17.16 -2.05 10.23
N THR A 328 -17.65 -1.55 11.37
CA THR A 328 -19.02 -1.77 11.84
C THR A 328 -20.06 -1.20 10.87
N ALA A 329 -19.87 0.05 10.42
CA ALA A 329 -20.76 0.68 9.46
C ALA A 329 -20.55 0.14 8.03
N CYS A 330 -19.32 -0.28 7.70
CA CYS A 330 -19.06 -0.89 6.39
C CYS A 330 -19.73 -2.28 6.22
N ASP A 331 -19.91 -3.06 7.29
CA ASP A 331 -20.67 -4.32 7.22
C ASP A 331 -22.12 -4.13 6.75
N ARG A 332 -22.67 -2.91 6.87
CA ARG A 332 -23.98 -2.51 6.33
C ARG A 332 -23.89 -1.69 5.05
N ASN A 333 -22.73 -1.67 4.41
CA ASN A 333 -22.43 -0.96 3.16
C ASN A 333 -22.58 0.57 3.26
N VAL A 334 -22.29 1.17 4.43
CA VAL A 334 -22.22 2.64 4.56
C VAL A 334 -20.98 3.16 3.82
N VAL A 335 -21.20 3.83 2.69
CA VAL A 335 -20.15 4.23 1.72
C VAL A 335 -18.94 4.94 2.37
N PRO A 336 -19.10 6.02 3.18
CA PRO A 336 -17.95 6.72 3.74
C PRO A 336 -17.14 5.86 4.73
N ALA A 337 -17.81 4.97 5.46
CA ALA A 337 -17.16 4.04 6.38
C ALA A 337 -16.39 2.95 5.63
N CYS A 338 -16.93 2.44 4.52
CA CYS A 338 -16.23 1.49 3.67
C CYS A 338 -14.97 2.07 3.02
N HIS A 339 -15.01 3.34 2.59
CA HIS A 339 -13.78 4.02 2.14
C HIS A 339 -12.78 4.23 3.27
N ALA A 340 -13.24 4.58 4.48
CA ALA A 340 -12.37 4.73 5.64
C ALA A 340 -11.70 3.40 6.06
N LEU A 341 -12.42 2.28 5.95
CA LEU A 341 -11.87 0.94 6.19
C LEU A 341 -10.77 0.58 5.18
N ALA A 342 -10.94 0.95 3.91
CA ALA A 342 -10.01 0.66 2.84
C ALA A 342 -8.75 1.57 2.84
N ARG A 343 -8.90 2.82 3.29
CA ARG A 343 -7.89 3.88 3.14
C ARG A 343 -6.48 3.53 3.63
N PRO A 344 -6.25 2.90 4.80
CA PRO A 344 -4.90 2.62 5.30
C PRO A 344 -4.07 1.77 4.32
N TYR A 345 -4.75 0.96 3.51
CA TYR A 345 -4.14 0.00 2.62
C TYR A 345 -3.94 0.52 1.20
N MET A 346 -4.53 1.67 0.83
CA MET A 346 -4.46 2.22 -0.54
C MET A 346 -3.08 2.76 -0.92
N ALA A 347 -2.22 3.11 0.04
CA ALA A 347 -0.92 3.75 -0.20
C ALA A 347 0.27 2.84 0.16
N LYS A 348 0.02 1.60 0.60
CA LYS A 348 1.05 0.68 1.09
C LYS A 348 1.53 -0.20 -0.06
N HIS A 349 2.83 -0.11 -0.38
CA HIS A 349 3.45 -0.90 -1.45
C HIS A 349 3.63 -2.40 -1.11
N ASP A 350 3.57 -2.77 0.18
CA ASP A 350 3.81 -4.13 0.67
C ASP A 350 2.66 -4.60 1.60
N ILE A 351 1.45 -4.73 1.03
CA ILE A 351 0.24 -5.19 1.73
C ILE A 351 0.20 -6.73 1.82
N SER A 352 -0.13 -7.25 3.01
CA SER A 352 -0.44 -8.67 3.19
C SER A 352 -1.75 -9.06 2.47
N ALA A 353 -1.97 -10.36 2.27
CA ALA A 353 -3.21 -10.86 1.67
C ALA A 353 -4.46 -10.44 2.46
N GLU A 354 -4.38 -10.39 3.79
CA GLU A 354 -5.48 -9.99 4.68
C GLU A 354 -5.82 -8.50 4.56
N GLU A 355 -4.79 -7.65 4.48
CA GLU A 355 -4.92 -6.21 4.27
C GLU A 355 -5.51 -5.92 2.89
N TYR A 356 -5.03 -6.61 1.84
CA TYR A 356 -5.60 -6.49 0.51
C TYR A 356 -7.05 -6.93 0.45
N MET A 357 -7.41 -8.05 1.08
CA MET A 357 -8.82 -8.44 1.15
C MET A 357 -9.65 -7.39 1.89
N THR A 358 -9.10 -6.68 2.87
CA THR A 358 -9.81 -5.58 3.54
C THR A 358 -9.97 -4.35 2.64
N LEU A 359 -8.93 -3.99 1.88
CA LEU A 359 -8.97 -2.96 0.83
C LEU A 359 -10.05 -3.26 -0.21
N LEU A 360 -10.00 -4.47 -0.78
CA LEU A 360 -10.92 -4.89 -1.84
C LEU A 360 -12.36 -5.00 -1.31
N GLU A 361 -12.56 -5.51 -0.10
CA GLU A 361 -13.87 -5.54 0.56
C GLU A 361 -14.45 -4.13 0.72
N GLY A 362 -13.70 -3.21 1.31
CA GLY A 362 -14.17 -1.85 1.57
C GLY A 362 -14.50 -1.10 0.28
N THR A 363 -13.62 -1.17 -0.71
CA THR A 363 -13.86 -0.52 -2.00
C THR A 363 -15.02 -1.16 -2.78
N ALA A 364 -15.15 -2.49 -2.78
CA ALA A 364 -16.26 -3.19 -3.41
C ALA A 364 -17.61 -2.89 -2.77
N LYS A 365 -17.71 -2.95 -1.43
CA LYS A 365 -18.95 -2.63 -0.69
C LYS A 365 -19.37 -1.17 -0.87
N ALA A 366 -18.41 -0.24 -0.88
CA ALA A 366 -18.69 1.17 -1.18
C ALA A 366 -19.27 1.34 -2.59
N CYS A 367 -18.67 0.67 -3.58
CA CYS A 367 -19.12 0.69 -4.96
C CYS A 367 -20.54 0.10 -5.12
N LEU A 368 -20.79 -1.09 -4.56
CA LEU A 368 -22.08 -1.78 -4.58
C LEU A 368 -23.21 -0.97 -3.92
N ALA A 369 -22.89 -0.15 -2.92
CA ALA A 369 -23.84 0.76 -2.29
C ALA A 369 -24.13 2.05 -3.08
N GLY A 370 -23.61 2.18 -4.30
CA GLY A 370 -23.77 3.37 -5.14
C GLY A 370 -22.77 4.49 -4.83
N GLY A 371 -21.68 4.17 -4.12
CA GLY A 371 -20.55 5.07 -3.91
C GLY A 371 -19.63 5.21 -5.12
N ASP A 372 -18.47 5.85 -4.93
CA ASP A 372 -17.48 5.94 -5.99
C ASP A 372 -16.78 4.59 -6.21
N CYS A 373 -16.89 4.05 -7.42
CA CYS A 373 -16.26 2.80 -7.81
C CYS A 373 -14.82 2.96 -8.32
N GLN A 374 -14.27 4.17 -8.41
CA GLN A 374 -12.87 4.39 -8.81
C GLN A 374 -11.86 3.65 -7.91
N PRO A 375 -11.94 3.75 -6.57
CA PRO A 375 -11.06 2.98 -5.69
C PRO A 375 -11.16 1.47 -5.90
N PHE A 376 -12.36 0.96 -6.19
CA PHE A 376 -12.57 -0.46 -6.48
C PHE A 376 -11.90 -0.86 -7.80
N SER A 377 -12.06 -0.05 -8.86
CA SER A 377 -11.40 -0.29 -10.14
C SER A 377 -9.88 -0.29 -10.02
N ALA A 378 -9.29 0.61 -9.22
CA ALA A 378 -7.86 0.66 -8.96
C ALA A 378 -7.37 -0.57 -8.18
N ALA A 379 -8.05 -0.91 -7.07
CA ALA A 379 -7.70 -2.06 -6.23
C ALA A 379 -7.74 -3.39 -6.99
N VAL A 380 -8.66 -3.52 -7.96
CA VAL A 380 -8.75 -4.70 -8.83
C VAL A 380 -7.59 -4.78 -9.83
N VAL A 381 -7.12 -3.66 -10.38
CA VAL A 381 -6.04 -3.63 -11.39
C VAL A 381 -4.67 -3.91 -10.76
N GLU A 382 -4.37 -3.27 -9.62
CA GLU A 382 -3.02 -3.26 -9.02
C GLU A 382 -2.56 -4.64 -8.51
N TYR A 383 -3.50 -5.53 -8.15
CA TYR A 383 -3.19 -6.78 -7.44
C TYR A 383 -3.68 -8.05 -8.16
N HIS A 384 -4.16 -7.92 -9.40
CA HIS A 384 -4.45 -9.05 -10.31
C HIS A 384 -3.36 -10.16 -10.31
N PRO A 385 -2.05 -9.88 -10.16
CA PRO A 385 -1.00 -10.91 -10.14
C PRO A 385 -1.01 -11.86 -8.93
N VAL A 386 -1.61 -11.47 -7.79
CA VAL A 386 -1.48 -12.20 -6.51
C VAL A 386 -2.63 -13.19 -6.25
N MET A 387 -3.77 -13.02 -6.91
CA MET A 387 -5.00 -13.81 -6.69
C MET A 387 -5.01 -15.21 -7.37
N GLY A 388 -3.98 -15.55 -8.14
CA GLY A 388 -3.84 -16.88 -8.78
C GLY A 388 -4.88 -17.21 -9.86
N LYS A 389 -4.91 -18.47 -10.32
CA LYS A 389 -5.73 -18.94 -11.47
C LYS A 389 -7.25 -19.04 -11.21
N SER A 390 -7.72 -18.84 -9.97
CA SER A 390 -9.14 -18.97 -9.59
C SER A 390 -10.00 -17.77 -9.95
N TRP A 391 -9.43 -16.77 -10.62
CA TRP A 391 -9.99 -15.43 -10.77
C TRP A 391 -10.94 -15.27 -11.97
N VAL A 392 -10.92 -16.20 -12.94
CA VAL A 392 -11.79 -16.12 -14.12
C VAL A 392 -13.26 -16.06 -13.72
N SER A 393 -13.72 -16.88 -12.76
CA SER A 393 -15.12 -16.85 -12.32
C SER A 393 -15.54 -15.49 -11.73
N ASP A 394 -14.61 -14.78 -11.10
CA ASP A 394 -14.88 -13.49 -10.45
C ASP A 394 -14.93 -12.33 -11.47
N GLN A 395 -14.32 -12.49 -12.65
CA GLN A 395 -14.32 -11.48 -13.72
C GLN A 395 -15.72 -11.13 -14.20
N LEU A 396 -16.64 -12.11 -14.25
CA LEU A 396 -18.03 -11.85 -14.58
C LEU A 396 -18.67 -10.91 -13.54
N GLY A 397 -18.56 -11.25 -12.25
CA GLY A 397 -19.12 -10.46 -11.15
C GLY A 397 -18.53 -9.04 -11.09
N ILE A 398 -17.21 -8.91 -11.18
CA ILE A 398 -16.52 -7.59 -11.21
C ILE A 398 -16.95 -6.79 -12.44
N GLY A 399 -16.97 -7.45 -13.60
CA GLY A 399 -17.47 -6.87 -14.85
C GLY A 399 -18.87 -6.31 -14.67
N ARG A 400 -19.78 -7.07 -14.04
CA ARG A 400 -21.16 -6.63 -13.75
C ARG A 400 -21.25 -5.47 -12.78
N ILE A 401 -20.46 -5.47 -11.70
CA ILE A 401 -20.44 -4.38 -10.71
C ILE A 401 -20.08 -3.04 -11.37
N LEU A 402 -19.12 -3.07 -12.29
CA LEU A 402 -18.64 -1.88 -12.98
C LEU A 402 -19.49 -1.50 -14.21
N PHE A 403 -20.33 -2.41 -14.71
CA PHE A 403 -21.10 -2.21 -15.94
C PHE A 403 -22.09 -1.03 -15.92
N PRO A 404 -22.74 -0.64 -14.80
CA PRO A 404 -23.60 0.55 -14.76
C PRO A 404 -22.89 1.85 -15.18
N TYR A 405 -21.55 1.88 -15.12
CA TYR A 405 -20.76 3.02 -15.62
C TYR A 405 -20.62 3.05 -17.15
N CYS A 406 -21.05 2.00 -17.86
CA CYS A 406 -21.13 1.96 -19.32
C CYS A 406 -22.37 2.66 -19.90
N THR A 407 -23.38 2.96 -19.08
CA THR A 407 -24.68 3.49 -19.53
C THR A 407 -24.97 4.90 -19.03
N SER A 408 -24.00 5.56 -18.37
CA SER A 408 -24.18 6.90 -17.78
C SER A 408 -23.38 7.98 -18.51
N GLU A 409 -23.91 9.20 -18.62
CA GLU A 409 -23.20 10.38 -19.16
C GLU A 409 -21.96 10.78 -18.32
N LYS A 410 -21.76 10.17 -17.14
CA LYS A 410 -20.64 10.41 -16.23
C LYS A 410 -19.84 9.12 -16.00
N ALA A 411 -19.49 8.44 -17.09
CA ALA A 411 -18.54 7.33 -17.02
C ALA A 411 -17.27 7.81 -16.29
N ALA A 412 -16.94 7.18 -15.17
CA ALA A 412 -15.63 7.36 -14.59
C ALA A 412 -14.61 6.77 -15.60
N PRO A 413 -13.46 7.43 -15.85
CA PRO A 413 -12.59 7.12 -16.99
C PRO A 413 -12.13 5.65 -17.11
N TRP A 414 -12.28 4.86 -16.04
CA TRP A 414 -11.86 3.46 -15.98
C TRP A 414 -13.00 2.45 -15.76
N GLY A 415 -14.21 2.89 -15.43
CA GLY A 415 -15.30 1.98 -15.01
C GLY A 415 -15.80 1.08 -16.14
N CYS A 416 -16.23 1.69 -17.26
CA CYS A 416 -16.74 0.91 -18.39
C CYS A 416 -15.65 0.10 -19.09
N ALA A 417 -14.51 0.72 -19.39
CA ALA A 417 -13.40 0.06 -20.07
C ALA A 417 -12.91 -1.18 -19.31
N LEU A 418 -12.77 -1.08 -17.98
CA LEU A 418 -12.39 -2.21 -17.12
C LEU A 418 -13.50 -3.28 -17.07
N SER A 419 -14.77 -2.86 -16.98
CA SER A 419 -15.93 -3.75 -17.03
C SER A 419 -15.93 -4.62 -18.28
N VAL A 420 -15.96 -4.01 -19.47
CA VAL A 420 -16.04 -4.78 -20.72
C VAL A 420 -14.78 -5.59 -21.00
N ARG A 421 -13.62 -5.16 -20.48
CA ARG A 421 -12.37 -5.96 -20.54
C ARG A 421 -12.48 -7.26 -19.74
N TYR A 422 -13.00 -7.20 -18.51
CA TYR A 422 -13.19 -8.41 -17.70
C TYR A 422 -14.29 -9.30 -18.24
N LEU A 423 -15.40 -8.72 -18.71
CA LEU A 423 -16.46 -9.48 -19.39
C LEU A 423 -15.93 -10.21 -20.64
N ARG A 424 -15.07 -9.55 -21.43
CA ARG A 424 -14.44 -10.17 -22.62
C ARG A 424 -13.52 -11.31 -22.21
N THR A 425 -12.68 -11.09 -21.21
CA THR A 425 -11.71 -12.09 -20.73
C THR A 425 -12.44 -13.34 -20.23
N PHE A 426 -13.54 -13.14 -19.48
CA PHE A 426 -14.41 -14.21 -19.04
C PHE A 426 -15.05 -14.95 -20.23
N ALA A 427 -15.61 -14.24 -21.21
CA ALA A 427 -16.29 -14.85 -22.36
C ALA A 427 -15.38 -15.65 -23.30
N LEU A 428 -14.06 -15.39 -23.27
CA LEU A 428 -13.06 -16.09 -24.09
C LEU A 428 -12.44 -17.31 -23.38
N ASP A 429 -12.69 -17.51 -22.10
CA ASP A 429 -12.12 -18.63 -21.34
C ASP A 429 -12.83 -19.95 -21.69
N GLU A 430 -12.04 -20.94 -22.12
CA GLU A 430 -12.53 -22.25 -22.62
C GLU A 430 -13.23 -23.11 -21.54
N GLY A 431 -13.10 -22.75 -20.26
CA GLY A 431 -13.69 -23.46 -19.13
C GLY A 431 -15.02 -22.90 -18.64
N THR A 432 -15.54 -21.82 -19.24
CA THR A 432 -16.72 -21.11 -18.75
C THR A 432 -18.04 -21.76 -19.16
N ASP A 433 -19.06 -21.61 -18.31
CA ASP A 433 -20.43 -22.02 -18.63
C ASP A 433 -20.95 -21.22 -19.84
N PRO A 434 -21.46 -21.88 -20.91
CA PRO A 434 -21.91 -21.19 -22.11
C PRO A 434 -22.97 -20.11 -21.85
N LEU A 435 -23.90 -20.32 -20.90
CA LEU A 435 -24.92 -19.32 -20.59
C LEU A 435 -24.32 -18.09 -19.90
N ALA A 436 -23.33 -18.29 -19.03
CA ALA A 436 -22.58 -17.20 -18.41
C ALA A 436 -21.74 -16.43 -19.44
N ALA A 437 -21.08 -17.13 -20.37
CA ALA A 437 -20.32 -16.51 -21.46
C ALA A 437 -21.24 -15.71 -22.40
N ASP A 438 -22.41 -16.26 -22.75
CA ASP A 438 -23.45 -15.57 -23.52
C ASP A 438 -23.98 -14.33 -22.78
N SER A 439 -24.13 -14.42 -21.45
CA SER A 439 -24.52 -13.26 -20.65
C SER A 439 -23.47 -12.15 -20.67
N ALA A 440 -22.17 -12.48 -20.54
CA ALA A 440 -21.10 -11.51 -20.62
C ALA A 440 -21.02 -10.86 -22.01
N ALA A 441 -21.13 -11.67 -23.06
CA ALA A 441 -21.21 -11.21 -24.44
C ALA A 441 -22.42 -10.29 -24.68
N GLY A 442 -23.58 -10.61 -24.09
CA GLY A 442 -24.78 -9.77 -24.14
C GLY A 442 -24.57 -8.39 -23.54
N MET A 443 -23.88 -8.30 -22.40
CA MET A 443 -23.51 -7.01 -21.77
C MET A 443 -22.53 -6.21 -22.64
N ILE A 444 -21.54 -6.86 -23.24
CA ILE A 444 -20.63 -6.20 -24.20
C ILE A 444 -21.40 -5.66 -25.41
N ALA A 445 -22.36 -6.44 -25.93
CA ALA A 445 -23.23 -5.98 -27.02
C ALA A 445 -24.15 -4.83 -26.61
N GLU A 446 -24.64 -4.81 -25.37
CA GLU A 446 -25.41 -3.70 -24.81
C GLU A 446 -24.54 -2.43 -24.69
N ALA A 447 -23.30 -2.55 -24.21
CA ALA A 447 -22.35 -1.43 -24.20
C ALA A 447 -22.13 -0.91 -25.63
N CYS A 448 -21.93 -1.79 -26.61
CA CYS A 448 -21.83 -1.38 -28.02
C CYS A 448 -23.11 -0.71 -28.53
N ALA A 449 -24.29 -1.22 -28.16
CA ALA A 449 -25.57 -0.63 -28.54
C ALA A 449 -25.72 0.80 -27.97
N ASN A 450 -25.21 1.04 -26.77
CA ASN A 450 -25.15 2.34 -26.08
C ASN A 450 -23.94 3.19 -26.48
N ASP A 451 -23.38 2.95 -27.67
CA ASP A 451 -22.33 3.77 -28.27
C ASP A 451 -20.99 3.80 -27.50
N SER A 452 -20.70 2.77 -26.68
CA SER A 452 -19.35 2.56 -26.13
C SER A 452 -18.41 2.04 -27.21
N PRO A 453 -17.29 2.74 -27.50
CA PRO A 453 -16.27 2.23 -28.41
C PRO A 453 -15.63 0.93 -27.93
N GLU A 454 -15.40 0.78 -26.62
CA GLU A 454 -14.83 -0.42 -26.01
C GLU A 454 -15.76 -1.63 -26.19
N GLY A 455 -17.04 -1.43 -25.91
CA GLY A 455 -18.07 -2.46 -26.09
C GLY A 455 -18.08 -2.96 -27.54
N CYS A 456 -18.10 -2.04 -28.51
CA CYS A 456 -18.10 -2.41 -29.92
C CYS A 456 -16.80 -3.08 -30.38
N ALA A 457 -15.65 -2.56 -29.94
CA ALA A 457 -14.35 -3.14 -30.26
C ALA A 457 -14.24 -4.57 -29.72
N TYR A 458 -14.60 -4.80 -28.46
CA TYR A 458 -14.53 -6.13 -27.85
C TYR A 458 -15.59 -7.10 -28.38
N GLN A 459 -16.80 -6.65 -28.71
CA GLN A 459 -17.80 -7.49 -29.39
C GLN A 459 -17.23 -8.07 -30.70
N SER A 460 -16.47 -7.27 -31.45
CA SER A 460 -15.86 -7.72 -32.71
C SER A 460 -14.89 -8.90 -32.56
N THR A 461 -14.37 -9.12 -31.35
CA THR A 461 -13.38 -10.18 -31.07
C THR A 461 -14.00 -11.52 -30.65
N LEU A 462 -15.30 -11.55 -30.31
CA LEU A 462 -15.97 -12.71 -29.72
C LEU A 462 -16.58 -13.65 -30.80
N SER A 463 -15.74 -14.44 -31.47
CA SER A 463 -16.15 -15.38 -32.55
C SER A 463 -17.07 -16.51 -32.10
N ALA A 464 -17.02 -16.90 -30.82
CA ALA A 464 -17.82 -18.00 -30.30
C ALA A 464 -19.28 -17.58 -30.07
N GLN A 465 -19.52 -16.31 -29.72
CA GLN A 465 -20.85 -15.79 -29.36
C GLN A 465 -21.51 -14.99 -30.50
N PHE A 466 -20.73 -14.43 -31.41
CA PHE A 466 -21.25 -13.62 -32.52
C PHE A 466 -20.78 -14.14 -33.87
N ASP A 467 -21.69 -14.15 -34.84
CA ASP A 467 -21.34 -14.47 -36.22
C ASP A 467 -20.45 -13.38 -36.84
N GLN A 468 -19.78 -13.74 -37.94
CA GLN A 468 -18.86 -12.83 -38.62
C GLN A 468 -19.54 -11.51 -39.02
N ALA A 469 -20.81 -11.54 -39.41
CA ALA A 469 -21.56 -10.35 -39.82
C ALA A 469 -21.81 -9.38 -38.65
N SER A 470 -22.19 -9.89 -37.48
CA SER A 470 -22.43 -9.11 -36.27
C SER A 470 -21.14 -8.51 -35.73
N ARG A 471 -20.05 -9.29 -35.74
CA ARG A 471 -18.72 -8.79 -35.35
C ARG A 471 -18.19 -7.73 -36.32
N ASP A 472 -18.41 -7.91 -37.62
CA ASP A 472 -18.04 -6.93 -38.64
C ASP A 472 -18.82 -5.62 -38.45
N ALA A 473 -20.12 -5.70 -38.20
CA ALA A 473 -20.95 -4.54 -37.87
C ALA A 473 -20.48 -3.83 -36.59
N ALA A 474 -20.10 -4.57 -35.55
CA ALA A 474 -19.55 -4.01 -34.31
C ALA A 474 -18.20 -3.32 -34.55
N ALA A 475 -17.31 -3.93 -35.34
CA ALA A 475 -16.04 -3.31 -35.75
C ALA A 475 -16.27 -2.00 -36.54
N GLN A 476 -17.23 -1.97 -37.48
CA GLN A 476 -17.60 -0.76 -38.21
C GLN A 476 -18.15 0.31 -37.28
N LYS A 477 -19.00 -0.08 -36.31
CA LYS A 477 -19.56 0.85 -35.33
C LYS A 477 -18.48 1.43 -34.42
N ALA A 478 -17.56 0.61 -33.91
CA ALA A 478 -16.42 1.08 -33.11
C ALA A 478 -15.59 2.14 -33.86
N GLN A 479 -15.29 1.89 -35.15
CA GLN A 479 -14.58 2.84 -35.99
C GLN A 479 -15.35 4.15 -36.17
N ALA A 480 -16.66 4.07 -36.43
CA ALA A 480 -17.50 5.26 -36.59
C ALA A 480 -17.60 6.09 -35.30
N LEU A 481 -17.73 5.43 -34.14
CA LEU A 481 -17.77 6.07 -32.83
C LEU A 481 -16.45 6.78 -32.52
N CYS A 482 -15.32 6.09 -32.69
CA CYS A 482 -14.00 6.67 -32.46
C CYS A 482 -13.70 7.85 -33.41
N ALA A 483 -14.17 7.79 -34.66
CA ALA A 483 -14.00 8.89 -35.60
C ALA A 483 -14.84 10.14 -35.28
N ALA A 484 -15.91 9.99 -34.48
CA ALA A 484 -16.85 11.06 -34.16
C ALA A 484 -16.54 11.80 -32.83
N GLN A 485 -15.56 11.33 -32.04
CA GLN A 485 -15.24 11.90 -30.72
C GLN A 485 -14.27 13.09 -30.82
N GLU A 486 -14.57 14.16 -30.08
CA GLU A 486 -13.66 15.31 -29.91
C GLU A 486 -12.54 15.02 -28.90
N ASP A 487 -12.82 14.22 -27.86
CA ASP A 487 -11.86 13.69 -26.88
C ASP A 487 -11.97 12.14 -26.88
N PRO A 488 -11.06 11.44 -27.58
CA PRO A 488 -11.22 10.02 -27.86
C PRO A 488 -10.99 9.16 -26.61
N ALA A 489 -11.88 8.20 -26.38
CA ALA A 489 -11.68 7.17 -25.36
C ALA A 489 -10.34 6.43 -25.57
N ALA A 490 -9.73 5.89 -24.51
CA ALA A 490 -8.40 5.25 -24.60
C ALA A 490 -8.35 4.13 -25.65
N ILE A 491 -9.43 3.34 -25.77
CA ILE A 491 -9.54 2.29 -26.78
C ILE A 491 -9.53 2.81 -28.22
N CYS A 492 -9.91 4.07 -28.45
CA CYS A 492 -9.95 4.67 -29.78
C CYS A 492 -8.55 4.98 -30.31
N ALA A 493 -7.62 5.32 -29.42
CA ALA A 493 -6.21 5.42 -29.77
C ALA A 493 -5.65 4.05 -30.21
N ASP A 494 -6.11 2.97 -29.57
CA ASP A 494 -5.60 1.61 -29.77
C ASP A 494 -6.53 0.71 -30.60
N LEU A 495 -7.57 1.26 -31.26
CA LEU A 495 -8.64 0.45 -31.85
C LEU A 495 -8.12 -0.57 -32.86
N VAL A 496 -7.13 -0.16 -33.66
CA VAL A 496 -6.46 -1.01 -34.65
C VAL A 496 -5.71 -2.19 -34.03
N HIS A 497 -5.34 -2.14 -32.75
CA HIS A 497 -4.72 -3.26 -32.03
C HIS A 497 -5.75 -4.24 -31.45
N VAL A 498 -7.02 -3.86 -31.40
CA VAL A 498 -8.11 -4.65 -30.81
C VAL A 498 -8.93 -5.36 -31.89
N LEU A 499 -9.07 -4.74 -33.06
CA LEU A 499 -9.85 -5.29 -34.17
C LEU A 499 -9.33 -6.65 -34.62
N ALA A 500 -10.25 -7.61 -34.79
CA ALA A 500 -9.92 -8.94 -35.26
C ALA A 500 -9.61 -8.93 -36.77
N SER A 501 -8.43 -9.46 -37.14
CA SER A 501 -7.90 -9.39 -38.51
C SER A 501 -8.66 -10.24 -39.53
N ASP A 502 -9.52 -11.15 -39.07
CA ASP A 502 -10.41 -11.98 -39.88
C ASP A 502 -11.70 -11.26 -40.32
N LEU A 503 -11.89 -10.00 -39.89
CA LEU A 503 -13.04 -9.17 -40.24
C LEU A 503 -12.77 -8.29 -41.47
N PRO A 504 -13.66 -8.29 -42.48
CA PRO A 504 -13.59 -7.38 -43.62
C PRO A 504 -13.42 -5.90 -43.24
N ALA A 505 -14.17 -5.44 -42.23
CA ALA A 505 -14.13 -4.07 -41.73
C ALA A 505 -12.82 -3.71 -41.04
N ALA A 506 -12.06 -4.69 -40.54
CA ALA A 506 -10.75 -4.46 -39.93
C ALA A 506 -9.63 -4.42 -40.98
N SER A 507 -9.77 -5.15 -42.09
CA SER A 507 -8.71 -5.25 -43.11
C SER A 507 -8.25 -3.90 -43.64
N GLY A 508 -9.17 -2.98 -43.97
CA GLY A 508 -8.84 -1.65 -44.47
C GLY A 508 -8.04 -0.82 -43.47
N PRO A 509 -8.57 -0.57 -42.25
CA PRO A 509 -7.89 0.16 -41.18
C PRO A 509 -6.53 -0.44 -40.79
N LEU A 510 -6.44 -1.76 -40.63
CA LEU A 510 -5.17 -2.43 -40.29
C LEU A 510 -4.10 -2.18 -41.36
N HIS A 511 -4.47 -2.37 -42.64
CA HIS A 511 -3.52 -2.10 -43.72
C HIS A 511 -3.20 -0.61 -43.86
N ALA A 512 -4.15 0.28 -43.64
CA ALA A 512 -3.92 1.72 -43.66
C ALA A 512 -2.96 2.15 -42.54
N GLU A 513 -3.10 1.58 -41.34
CA GLU A 513 -2.20 1.82 -40.22
C GLU A 513 -0.81 1.27 -40.48
N TYR A 514 -0.69 0.04 -40.99
CA TYR A 514 0.60 -0.48 -41.42
C TYR A 514 1.23 0.40 -42.51
N GLN A 515 0.46 0.91 -43.48
CA GLN A 515 1.01 1.84 -44.48
C GLN A 515 1.44 3.16 -43.85
N ARG A 516 0.71 3.70 -42.87
CA ARG A 516 1.11 4.89 -42.12
C ARG A 516 2.44 4.66 -41.39
N LEU A 517 2.55 3.56 -40.65
CA LEU A 517 3.79 3.15 -39.97
C LEU A 517 4.92 2.87 -40.96
N ALA A 518 4.63 2.29 -42.13
CA ALA A 518 5.62 2.04 -43.18
C ALA A 518 6.12 3.34 -43.84
N VAL A 519 5.26 4.33 -44.01
CA VAL A 519 5.65 5.68 -44.45
C VAL A 519 6.54 6.33 -43.38
N LEU A 520 6.16 6.27 -42.10
CA LEU A 520 7.01 6.74 -41.01
C LEU A 520 8.36 6.02 -41.00
N CYS A 521 8.40 4.70 -41.13
CA CYS A 521 9.64 3.93 -41.23
C CYS A 521 10.57 4.42 -42.36
N ARG A 522 10.03 4.90 -43.48
CA ARG A 522 10.81 5.44 -44.60
C ARG A 522 11.21 6.90 -44.43
N ASP A 523 10.31 7.72 -43.89
CA ASP A 523 10.41 9.19 -43.94
C ASP A 523 10.92 9.77 -42.63
N THR A 524 10.65 9.11 -41.51
CA THR A 524 11.07 9.57 -40.18
C THR A 524 12.31 8.85 -39.72
N ARG A 525 13.16 9.62 -39.07
CA ARG A 525 14.28 9.14 -38.27
C ARG A 525 13.73 8.55 -36.98
N ALA A 526 14.39 7.54 -36.42
CA ALA A 526 14.03 7.04 -35.09
C ALA A 526 14.07 8.19 -34.07
N THR A 527 13.31 8.09 -32.98
CA THR A 527 13.36 8.98 -31.82
C THR A 527 13.92 8.25 -30.59
N GLU A 528 14.06 8.94 -29.45
CA GLU A 528 14.64 8.45 -28.18
C GLU A 528 14.17 7.05 -27.76
N THR A 529 12.89 6.73 -27.94
CA THR A 529 12.27 5.51 -27.39
C THR A 529 11.68 4.58 -28.46
N ASP A 530 11.41 5.09 -29.66
CA ASP A 530 10.61 4.40 -30.67
C ASP A 530 11.30 4.38 -32.03
N ASN A 531 11.43 3.18 -32.59
CA ASN A 531 11.90 2.99 -33.96
C ASN A 531 10.68 2.69 -34.84
N PRO A 532 10.29 3.58 -35.77
CA PRO A 532 9.06 3.42 -36.57
C PRO A 532 9.08 2.17 -37.46
N CYS A 533 10.26 1.66 -37.82
CA CYS A 533 10.38 0.39 -38.54
C CYS A 533 10.15 -0.83 -37.63
N THR A 534 10.52 -0.73 -36.35
CA THR A 534 10.16 -1.74 -35.35
C THR A 534 8.65 -1.78 -35.16
N ASP A 535 8.00 -0.62 -35.04
CA ASP A 535 6.55 -0.54 -34.84
C ASP A 535 5.79 -1.08 -36.05
N ALA A 536 6.19 -0.68 -37.26
CA ALA A 536 5.61 -1.21 -38.50
C ALA A 536 5.73 -2.73 -38.60
N PHE A 537 6.91 -3.28 -38.30
CA PHE A 537 7.16 -4.71 -38.35
C PHE A 537 6.36 -5.47 -37.28
N HIS A 538 6.39 -5.00 -36.04
CA HIS A 538 5.68 -5.60 -34.92
C HIS A 538 4.17 -5.58 -35.15
N PHE A 539 3.62 -4.42 -35.53
CA PHE A 539 2.20 -4.29 -35.85
C PHE A 539 1.76 -5.23 -36.98
N TYR A 540 2.53 -5.34 -38.07
CA TYR A 540 2.19 -6.27 -39.15
C TYR A 540 2.17 -7.71 -38.63
N LEU A 541 3.19 -8.09 -37.88
CA LEU A 541 3.35 -9.44 -37.33
C LEU A 541 2.18 -9.82 -36.42
N THR A 542 1.77 -8.92 -35.52
CA THR A 542 0.74 -9.21 -34.49
C THR A 542 -0.68 -8.98 -34.97
N SER A 543 -0.90 -8.02 -35.88
CA SER A 543 -2.25 -7.52 -36.21
C SER A 543 -2.68 -7.83 -37.64
N ILE A 544 -1.76 -8.18 -38.55
CA ILE A 544 -2.09 -8.49 -39.96
C ILE A 544 -1.79 -9.95 -40.27
N SER A 545 -0.52 -10.35 -40.23
CA SER A 545 -0.11 -11.72 -40.55
C SER A 545 1.33 -12.00 -40.10
N TYR A 546 1.51 -13.11 -39.38
CA TYR A 546 2.83 -13.69 -39.11
C TYR A 546 3.29 -14.73 -40.15
N GLN A 547 2.38 -15.13 -41.06
CA GLN A 547 2.66 -16.15 -42.08
C GLN A 547 3.17 -15.54 -43.38
N ASP A 548 2.73 -14.32 -43.72
CA ASP A 548 3.15 -13.59 -44.94
C ASP A 548 4.01 -12.37 -44.58
N LEU A 549 5.29 -12.63 -44.26
CA LEU A 549 6.23 -11.57 -43.87
C LEU A 549 6.98 -10.95 -45.05
N ALA A 550 6.64 -11.28 -46.30
CA ALA A 550 7.37 -10.79 -47.46
C ALA A 550 7.35 -9.26 -47.55
N LYS A 551 6.20 -8.63 -47.30
CA LYS A 551 6.02 -7.17 -47.32
C LYS A 551 6.78 -6.45 -46.20
N PRO A 552 6.60 -6.80 -44.90
CA PRO A 552 7.31 -6.10 -43.83
C PRO A 552 8.82 -6.35 -43.87
N LEU A 553 9.30 -7.53 -44.29
CA LEU A 553 10.74 -7.76 -44.45
C LEU A 553 11.33 -6.95 -45.61
N ALA A 554 10.62 -6.85 -46.75
CA ALA A 554 11.08 -6.01 -47.85
C ALA A 554 11.18 -4.53 -47.46
N LEU A 555 10.26 -4.03 -46.61
CA LEU A 555 10.37 -2.68 -46.03
C LEU A 555 11.63 -2.53 -45.18
N LEU A 556 11.93 -3.49 -44.30
CA LEU A 556 13.13 -3.45 -43.46
C LEU A 556 14.42 -3.55 -44.29
N GLU A 557 14.44 -4.36 -45.35
CA GLU A 557 15.57 -4.45 -46.29
C GLU A 557 15.73 -3.14 -47.09
N GLU A 558 14.64 -2.49 -47.48
CA GLU A 558 14.63 -1.17 -48.14
C GLU A 558 15.25 -0.09 -47.22
N THR A 559 14.91 -0.10 -45.93
CA THR A 559 15.35 0.87 -44.93
C THR A 559 16.59 0.44 -44.13
N CYS A 560 17.24 -0.65 -44.56
CA CYS A 560 18.56 -1.08 -44.09
C CYS A 560 19.54 -1.20 -45.27
N SER A 561 20.06 -0.07 -45.72
CA SER A 561 20.96 -0.02 -46.88
C SER A 561 22.07 1.01 -46.74
N LEU A 562 23.18 0.77 -47.43
CA LEU A 562 24.30 1.71 -47.52
C LEU A 562 23.80 3.04 -48.12
N GLY A 563 24.15 4.17 -47.48
CA GLY A 563 23.72 5.50 -47.92
C GLY A 563 22.83 6.26 -46.91
N GLY A 564 22.85 5.88 -45.63
CA GLY A 564 22.19 6.61 -44.54
C GLY A 564 20.75 6.19 -44.24
N LYS A 565 20.29 5.05 -44.80
CA LYS A 565 19.01 4.43 -44.43
C LYS A 565 19.28 3.27 -43.49
N VAL A 566 19.22 3.54 -42.18
CA VAL A 566 19.59 2.56 -41.15
C VAL A 566 18.48 2.21 -40.16
N THR A 567 17.33 2.89 -40.23
CA THR A 567 16.18 2.69 -39.32
C THR A 567 15.66 1.25 -39.33
N GLY A 568 15.70 0.57 -40.49
CA GLY A 568 15.28 -0.83 -40.63
C GLY A 568 16.31 -1.85 -40.13
N CYS A 569 17.56 -1.46 -39.89
CA CYS A 569 18.64 -2.42 -39.63
C CYS A 569 18.52 -3.13 -38.29
N ALA A 570 18.14 -2.41 -37.23
CA ALA A 570 17.96 -3.01 -35.92
C ALA A 570 16.84 -4.07 -35.88
N PRO A 571 15.59 -3.78 -36.32
CA PRO A 571 14.54 -4.80 -36.38
C PRO A 571 14.86 -5.94 -37.36
N LEU A 572 15.52 -5.68 -38.49
CA LEU A 572 15.94 -6.73 -39.43
C LEU A 572 16.98 -7.67 -38.79
N GLY A 573 17.95 -7.11 -38.08
CA GLY A 573 18.97 -7.86 -37.37
C GLY A 573 18.35 -8.73 -36.27
N ARG A 574 17.42 -8.19 -35.47
CA ARG A 574 16.69 -8.95 -34.44
C ARG A 574 15.86 -10.09 -35.03
N TYR A 575 15.19 -9.86 -36.17
CA TYR A 575 14.49 -10.93 -36.87
C TYR A 575 15.45 -12.07 -37.23
N HIS A 576 16.64 -11.76 -37.76
CA HIS A 576 17.63 -12.76 -38.13
C HIS A 576 18.44 -13.35 -36.95
N GLU A 577 18.35 -12.78 -35.75
CA GLU A 577 18.88 -13.40 -34.53
C GLU A 577 18.09 -14.66 -34.11
N GLY A 578 16.85 -14.80 -34.61
CA GLY A 578 15.96 -15.91 -34.23
C GLY A 578 15.19 -15.65 -32.94
N LYS A 579 14.86 -14.38 -32.70
CA LYS A 579 14.04 -13.89 -31.58
C LYS A 579 12.65 -14.54 -31.57
N THR A 580 12.12 -14.73 -30.37
CA THR A 580 10.73 -15.10 -30.14
C THR A 580 9.90 -13.84 -29.98
N TYR A 581 8.75 -13.81 -30.64
CA TYR A 581 7.73 -12.77 -30.59
C TYR A 581 6.45 -13.42 -30.06
N THR A 582 5.82 -12.80 -29.07
CA THR A 582 4.51 -13.25 -28.59
C THR A 582 3.43 -12.56 -29.42
N LEU A 583 2.55 -13.36 -30.02
CA LEU A 583 1.46 -12.88 -30.87
C LEU A 583 0.25 -12.43 -30.03
N ALA A 584 -0.70 -11.75 -30.67
CA ALA A 584 -1.88 -11.21 -30.01
C ALA A 584 -2.80 -12.29 -29.40
N ASP A 585 -2.74 -13.52 -29.91
CA ASP A 585 -3.46 -14.69 -29.37
C ASP A 585 -2.68 -15.41 -28.24
N GLY A 586 -1.53 -14.87 -27.83
CA GLY A 586 -0.66 -15.44 -26.80
C GLY A 586 0.24 -16.56 -27.29
N SER A 587 0.19 -16.94 -28.57
CA SER A 587 1.11 -17.92 -29.14
C SER A 587 2.48 -17.32 -29.45
N ASP A 588 3.52 -18.15 -29.43
CA ASP A 588 4.89 -17.72 -29.72
C ASP A 588 5.26 -17.97 -31.18
N PHE A 589 5.70 -16.90 -31.86
CA PHE A 589 6.33 -16.95 -33.17
C PHE A 589 7.84 -16.79 -33.03
N ARG A 590 8.62 -17.77 -33.49
CA ARG A 590 10.07 -17.66 -33.56
C ARG A 590 10.51 -17.30 -34.98
N SER A 591 11.25 -16.21 -35.12
CA SER A 591 11.77 -15.79 -36.42
C SER A 591 12.86 -16.72 -36.94
N VAL A 592 13.15 -16.61 -38.24
CA VAL A 592 14.11 -17.47 -38.93
C VAL A 592 15.55 -17.02 -38.62
N PRO A 593 16.36 -17.83 -37.89
CA PRO A 593 17.73 -17.46 -37.58
C PRO A 593 18.60 -17.45 -38.83
N ALA A 594 19.34 -16.36 -39.03
CA ALA A 594 20.36 -16.18 -40.05
C ALA A 594 21.47 -15.26 -39.51
N PRO A 595 22.39 -15.77 -38.68
CA PRO A 595 23.39 -14.96 -37.98
C PRO A 595 24.23 -14.06 -38.90
N ASP A 596 24.59 -14.55 -40.10
CA ASP A 596 25.32 -13.76 -41.08
C ASP A 596 24.52 -12.55 -41.56
N LYS A 597 23.21 -12.70 -41.78
CA LYS A 597 22.32 -11.60 -42.16
C LYS A 597 22.11 -10.62 -41.02
N ALA A 598 21.98 -11.12 -39.78
CA ALA A 598 21.88 -10.27 -38.59
C ALA A 598 23.13 -9.40 -38.44
N GLN A 599 24.31 -10.02 -38.57
CA GLN A 599 25.58 -9.33 -38.49
C GLN A 599 25.74 -8.26 -39.57
N VAL A 600 25.36 -8.57 -40.81
CA VAL A 600 25.37 -7.59 -41.92
C VAL A 600 24.40 -6.43 -41.64
N ALA A 601 23.19 -6.70 -41.15
CA ALA A 601 22.23 -5.65 -40.80
C ALA A 601 22.77 -4.73 -39.70
N TRP A 602 23.31 -5.26 -38.60
CA TRP A 602 23.88 -4.44 -37.53
C TRP A 602 25.13 -3.66 -37.97
N GLN A 603 25.95 -4.22 -38.86
CA GLN A 603 27.10 -3.52 -39.45
C GLN A 603 26.68 -2.34 -40.32
N ILE A 604 25.66 -2.51 -41.18
CA ILE A 604 25.11 -1.42 -41.98
C ILE A 604 24.47 -0.37 -41.07
N GLY A 605 23.74 -0.83 -40.06
CA GLY A 605 22.98 0.02 -39.16
C GLY A 605 23.84 0.85 -38.20
N CYS A 606 25.01 0.35 -37.80
CA CYS A 606 25.93 1.09 -36.93
C CYS A 606 26.75 2.10 -37.73
N ASP A 607 26.12 3.20 -38.12
CA ASP A 607 26.71 4.24 -38.98
C ASP A 607 27.09 5.54 -38.22
N GLY A 608 26.93 5.56 -36.90
CA GLY A 608 27.16 6.75 -36.08
C GLY A 608 26.06 7.81 -36.17
N SER A 609 24.92 7.47 -36.76
CA SER A 609 23.68 8.25 -36.64
C SER A 609 22.93 7.88 -35.36
N PHE A 610 21.96 8.72 -34.99
CA PHE A 610 21.08 8.45 -33.86
C PHE A 610 20.29 7.15 -34.06
N GLU A 611 19.78 6.94 -35.27
CA GLU A 611 19.01 5.77 -35.69
C GLU A 611 19.84 4.48 -35.67
N GLY A 612 21.17 4.61 -35.75
CA GLY A 612 22.11 3.51 -35.69
C GLY A 612 22.46 3.01 -34.30
N ILE A 613 22.05 3.70 -33.22
CA ILE A 613 22.47 3.38 -31.84
C ILE A 613 22.11 1.95 -31.42
N GLU A 614 20.87 1.50 -31.70
CA GLU A 614 20.45 0.13 -31.36
C GLU A 614 21.26 -0.90 -32.16
N SER A 615 21.54 -0.61 -33.43
CA SER A 615 22.38 -1.46 -34.28
C SER A 615 23.82 -1.52 -33.77
N CYS A 616 24.39 -0.40 -33.32
CA CYS A 616 25.70 -0.34 -32.69
C CYS A 616 25.77 -1.14 -31.39
N SER A 617 24.72 -1.06 -30.56
CA SER A 617 24.62 -1.84 -29.33
C SER A 617 24.58 -3.34 -29.61
N ALA A 618 23.77 -3.76 -30.57
CA ALA A 618 23.68 -5.17 -30.97
C ALA A 618 24.97 -5.67 -31.62
N LEU A 619 25.60 -4.87 -32.48
CA LEU A 619 26.89 -5.16 -33.08
C LEU A 619 27.97 -5.33 -32.02
N GLY A 620 28.06 -4.39 -31.06
CA GLY A 620 29.04 -4.43 -29.98
C GLY A 620 28.91 -5.69 -29.13
N ARG A 621 27.70 -6.03 -28.67
CA ARG A 621 27.44 -7.27 -27.92
C ARG A 621 27.80 -8.52 -28.72
N SER A 622 27.44 -8.56 -30.01
CA SER A 622 27.82 -9.66 -30.91
C SER A 622 29.34 -9.83 -31.00
N ARG A 623 30.09 -8.72 -31.11
CA ARG A 623 31.56 -8.72 -31.11
C ARG A 623 32.16 -9.15 -29.78
N GLU A 624 31.58 -8.75 -28.64
CA GLU A 624 32.03 -9.22 -27.33
C GLU A 624 31.84 -10.74 -27.16
N VAL A 625 30.71 -11.29 -27.61
CA VAL A 625 30.47 -12.75 -27.62
C VAL A 625 31.51 -13.46 -28.49
N ALA A 626 31.87 -12.86 -29.62
CA ALA A 626 32.95 -13.34 -30.48
C ALA A 626 34.37 -13.06 -29.92
N LYS A 627 34.47 -12.40 -28.76
CA LYS A 627 35.72 -11.96 -28.09
C LYS A 627 36.56 -10.99 -28.93
N ASP A 628 35.94 -10.29 -29.86
CA ASP A 628 36.55 -9.22 -30.65
C ASP A 628 36.32 -7.87 -29.95
N TYR A 629 36.98 -7.69 -28.82
CA TYR A 629 36.72 -6.56 -27.92
C TYR A 629 37.06 -5.19 -28.52
N ALA A 630 38.03 -5.13 -29.45
CA ALA A 630 38.36 -3.89 -30.15
C ALA A 630 37.19 -3.46 -31.07
N ALA A 631 36.69 -4.39 -31.89
CA ALA A 631 35.53 -4.11 -32.73
C ALA A 631 34.25 -3.87 -31.90
N ALA A 632 34.14 -4.47 -30.72
CA ALA A 632 33.05 -4.17 -29.79
C ALA A 632 33.14 -2.74 -29.26
N GLY A 633 34.33 -2.31 -28.81
CA GLY A 633 34.58 -0.95 -28.35
C GLY A 633 34.33 0.08 -29.45
N ASP A 634 34.75 -0.18 -30.68
CA ASP A 634 34.47 0.69 -31.82
C ASP A 634 32.96 0.86 -32.06
N ALA A 635 32.20 -0.23 -32.01
CA ALA A 635 30.74 -0.19 -32.19
C ALA A 635 30.04 0.55 -31.05
N PHE A 636 30.36 0.21 -29.79
CA PHE A 636 29.77 0.88 -28.63
C PHE A 636 30.13 2.37 -28.58
N GLY A 637 31.40 2.71 -28.84
CA GLY A 637 31.87 4.09 -28.90
C GLY A 637 31.15 4.89 -29.99
N THR A 638 31.00 4.32 -31.18
CA THR A 638 30.22 4.92 -32.29
C THR A 638 28.78 5.20 -31.87
N GLY A 639 28.11 4.24 -31.22
CA GLY A 639 26.75 4.41 -30.71
C GLY A 639 26.66 5.48 -29.63
N CYS A 640 27.56 5.47 -28.65
CA CYS A 640 27.55 6.49 -27.58
C CYS A 640 27.87 7.89 -28.13
N ASP A 641 28.77 8.02 -29.09
CA ASP A 641 29.08 9.30 -29.73
C ASP A 641 27.89 9.87 -30.50
N ALA A 642 27.18 9.02 -31.24
CA ALA A 642 25.94 9.40 -31.89
C ALA A 642 24.91 9.91 -30.87
N ALA A 643 24.81 9.22 -29.73
CA ALA A 643 23.85 9.56 -28.70
C ALA A 643 24.19 10.86 -27.95
N ILE A 644 25.47 11.08 -27.65
CA ILE A 644 25.96 12.35 -27.10
C ILE A 644 25.66 13.48 -28.09
N ALA A 645 25.86 13.27 -29.39
CA ALA A 645 25.61 14.29 -30.40
C ALA A 645 24.12 14.64 -30.52
N SER A 646 23.21 13.66 -30.40
CA SER A 646 21.77 13.90 -30.48
C SER A 646 21.17 14.45 -29.18
N GLY A 647 21.75 14.09 -28.02
CA GLY A 647 21.22 14.45 -26.70
C GLY A 647 20.11 13.57 -26.17
N ASN A 648 19.95 12.40 -26.78
CA ASN A 648 18.95 11.40 -26.49
C ASN A 648 19.46 10.43 -25.43
N ASP A 649 18.60 9.92 -24.53
CA ASP A 649 18.98 9.06 -23.40
C ASP A 649 19.57 7.71 -23.86
N PRO A 650 20.89 7.48 -23.71
CA PRO A 650 21.61 6.34 -24.21
C PRO A 650 22.37 5.63 -23.09
N SER A 651 21.86 5.72 -21.86
CA SER A 651 22.51 5.24 -20.64
C SER A 651 23.19 3.89 -20.83
N GLY A 652 22.47 2.93 -21.41
CA GLY A 652 22.97 1.58 -21.69
C GLY A 652 24.16 1.54 -22.66
N ILE A 653 24.08 2.19 -23.83
CA ILE A 653 25.16 2.11 -24.84
C ILE A 653 26.41 2.88 -24.41
N CYS A 654 26.23 4.02 -23.72
CA CYS A 654 27.35 4.77 -23.17
C CYS A 654 27.99 4.06 -21.98
N TYR A 655 27.20 3.38 -21.15
CA TYR A 655 27.72 2.52 -20.10
C TYR A 655 28.53 1.34 -20.67
N ASP A 656 28.03 0.65 -21.69
CA ASP A 656 28.75 -0.44 -22.36
C ASP A 656 30.06 0.06 -23.00
N ALA A 657 30.02 1.20 -23.70
CA ALA A 657 31.20 1.86 -24.26
C ALA A 657 32.24 2.19 -23.17
N ALA A 658 31.80 2.81 -22.08
CA ALA A 658 32.66 3.20 -20.97
C ALA A 658 33.27 1.99 -20.25
N LYS A 659 32.49 0.94 -20.03
CA LYS A 659 32.93 -0.31 -19.39
C LYS A 659 33.94 -1.05 -20.26
N ASN A 660 33.71 -1.14 -21.56
CA ASN A 660 34.65 -1.74 -22.51
C ASN A 660 35.96 -0.92 -22.57
N ALA A 661 35.86 0.41 -22.71
CA ALA A 661 36.99 1.32 -22.70
C ALA A 661 37.83 1.20 -21.42
N ARG A 662 37.18 1.21 -20.24
CA ARG A 662 37.87 1.13 -18.95
C ARG A 662 38.48 -0.24 -18.68
N ASN A 663 37.66 -1.30 -18.76
CA ASN A 663 38.02 -2.61 -18.19
C ASN A 663 38.72 -3.53 -19.20
N VAL A 664 38.57 -3.28 -20.51
CA VAL A 664 39.11 -4.16 -21.56
C VAL A 664 40.20 -3.46 -22.35
N LEU A 665 39.91 -2.27 -22.88
CA LEU A 665 40.86 -1.53 -23.73
C LEU A 665 41.84 -0.67 -22.92
N GLN A 666 41.51 -0.36 -21.67
CA GLN A 666 42.23 0.59 -20.81
C GLN A 666 42.37 1.98 -21.45
N ASP A 667 41.39 2.39 -22.27
CA ASP A 667 41.25 3.71 -22.86
C ASP A 667 40.53 4.64 -21.88
N TYR A 668 41.26 5.09 -20.87
CA TYR A 668 40.70 5.91 -19.80
C TYR A 668 40.12 7.26 -20.26
N PRO A 669 40.71 8.00 -21.22
CA PRO A 669 40.10 9.23 -21.73
C PRO A 669 38.69 9.03 -22.29
N ASN A 670 38.47 7.97 -23.09
CA ASN A 670 37.13 7.68 -23.58
C ASN A 670 36.21 7.11 -22.49
N ALA A 671 36.73 6.30 -21.57
CA ALA A 671 35.96 5.83 -20.44
C ALA A 671 35.44 6.98 -19.57
N GLU A 672 36.26 7.99 -19.26
CA GLU A 672 35.84 9.18 -18.52
C GLU A 672 34.72 9.89 -19.28
N ARG A 673 34.95 10.17 -20.57
CA ARG A 673 34.00 10.89 -21.42
C ARG A 673 32.63 10.22 -21.44
N TYR A 674 32.61 8.89 -21.60
CA TYR A 674 31.37 8.12 -21.70
C TYR A 674 30.69 7.93 -20.34
N PHE A 675 31.44 7.65 -19.25
CA PHE A 675 30.84 7.62 -17.90
C PHE A 675 30.33 8.99 -17.45
N ALA A 676 31.01 10.08 -17.79
CA ALA A 676 30.54 11.44 -17.49
C ALA A 676 29.27 11.80 -18.25
N ALA A 677 29.17 11.40 -19.52
CA ALA A 677 27.94 11.56 -20.29
C ALA A 677 26.79 10.78 -19.65
N ALA A 678 26.96 9.49 -19.39
CA ALA A 678 25.95 8.66 -18.73
C ALA A 678 25.54 9.22 -17.34
N CYS A 679 26.52 9.58 -16.51
CA CYS A 679 26.26 10.09 -15.15
C CYS A 679 25.53 11.45 -15.14
N TYR A 680 26.12 12.48 -15.75
CA TYR A 680 25.64 13.86 -15.53
C TYR A 680 24.56 14.28 -16.51
N ARG A 681 24.57 13.74 -17.72
CA ARG A 681 23.62 14.15 -18.78
C ARG A 681 22.37 13.29 -18.80
N PHE A 682 22.53 12.00 -18.50
CA PHE A 682 21.47 11.01 -18.58
C PHE A 682 21.07 10.46 -17.21
N ASP A 683 21.63 11.05 -16.15
CA ASP A 683 21.23 10.80 -14.77
C ASP A 683 21.37 9.33 -14.31
N GLU A 684 22.44 8.66 -14.75
CA GLU A 684 22.66 7.25 -14.44
C GLU A 684 23.55 7.05 -13.20
N PRO A 685 22.98 6.66 -12.04
CA PRO A 685 23.73 6.50 -10.81
C PRO A 685 24.83 5.43 -10.92
N PHE A 686 24.61 4.35 -11.68
CA PHE A 686 25.61 3.32 -11.93
C PHE A 686 26.85 3.88 -12.64
N ALA A 687 26.67 4.79 -13.61
CA ALA A 687 27.77 5.44 -14.31
C ALA A 687 28.51 6.43 -13.40
N CYS A 688 27.79 7.15 -12.54
CA CYS A 688 28.38 8.06 -11.56
C CYS A 688 29.35 7.34 -10.62
N LYS A 689 29.01 6.13 -10.17
CA LYS A 689 29.94 5.29 -9.40
C LYS A 689 31.25 5.03 -10.17
N PHE A 690 31.19 4.61 -11.43
CA PHE A 690 32.41 4.30 -12.18
C PHE A 690 33.25 5.54 -12.45
N LEU A 691 32.61 6.69 -12.70
CA LEU A 691 33.33 7.95 -12.78
C LEU A 691 34.01 8.29 -11.44
N GLY A 692 33.34 8.05 -10.32
CA GLY A 692 33.93 8.20 -8.99
C GLY A 692 35.14 7.29 -8.76
N LEU A 693 35.09 6.03 -9.22
CA LEU A 693 36.23 5.10 -9.17
C LEU A 693 37.41 5.62 -9.96
N MET A 694 37.18 6.13 -11.17
CA MET A 694 38.24 6.71 -12.00
C MET A 694 38.89 7.92 -11.31
N ARG A 695 38.08 8.81 -10.73
CA ARG A 695 38.56 9.97 -9.95
C ARG A 695 39.35 9.56 -8.71
N ALA A 696 38.94 8.49 -8.04
CA ALA A 696 39.64 7.99 -6.84
C ALA A 696 40.97 7.30 -7.18
N GLN A 697 41.05 6.62 -8.33
CA GLN A 697 42.21 5.82 -8.75
C GLN A 697 43.18 6.58 -9.66
N GLY A 698 42.80 7.75 -10.16
CA GLY A 698 43.58 8.50 -11.15
C GLY A 698 43.62 7.81 -12.52
N GLU A 699 42.53 7.12 -12.89
CA GLU A 699 42.43 6.43 -14.17
C GLU A 699 42.16 7.44 -15.29
N GLY A 700 43.21 7.84 -16.02
CA GLY A 700 43.12 8.80 -17.12
C GLY A 700 43.05 10.27 -16.71
N MET A 701 43.17 10.56 -15.41
CA MET A 701 43.08 11.90 -14.83
C MET A 701 43.84 11.96 -13.49
N ASP A 702 44.05 13.17 -12.96
CA ASP A 702 44.60 13.33 -11.61
C ASP A 702 43.62 12.81 -10.54
N ILE A 703 44.17 12.23 -9.46
CA ILE A 703 43.38 11.77 -8.32
C ILE A 703 42.61 12.97 -7.72
N ASN A 704 41.28 12.83 -7.62
CA ASN A 704 40.41 13.82 -7.00
C ASN A 704 39.37 13.12 -6.11
N LEU A 705 39.72 12.98 -4.83
CA LEU A 705 38.88 12.32 -3.84
C LEU A 705 37.61 13.10 -3.50
N ALA A 706 37.64 14.43 -3.58
CA ALA A 706 36.46 15.26 -3.34
C ALA A 706 35.39 15.01 -4.42
N SER A 707 35.79 15.03 -5.68
CA SER A 707 34.90 14.72 -6.81
C SER A 707 34.43 13.25 -6.77
N ALA A 708 35.30 12.31 -6.40
CA ALA A 708 34.91 10.91 -6.22
C ALA A 708 33.82 10.76 -5.14
N ARG A 709 33.96 11.48 -4.01
CA ARG A 709 32.97 11.50 -2.93
C ARG A 709 31.61 11.99 -3.44
N GLU A 710 31.54 13.15 -4.09
CA GLU A 710 30.29 13.71 -4.62
C GLU A 710 29.58 12.73 -5.55
N LEU A 711 30.35 12.07 -6.43
CA LEU A 711 29.83 11.07 -7.36
C LEU A 711 29.30 9.81 -6.66
N TYR A 712 29.99 9.32 -5.64
CA TYR A 712 29.50 8.21 -4.84
C TYR A 712 28.28 8.60 -4.00
N GLN A 713 28.23 9.83 -3.47
CA GLN A 713 27.07 10.36 -2.74
C GLN A 713 25.85 10.40 -3.64
N TYR A 714 26.00 10.92 -4.85
CA TYR A 714 24.93 10.98 -5.83
C TYR A 714 24.34 9.60 -6.13
N ALA A 715 25.21 8.63 -6.44
CA ALA A 715 24.78 7.27 -6.76
C ALA A 715 24.23 6.50 -5.53
N CYS A 716 24.71 6.80 -4.32
CA CYS A 716 24.29 6.15 -3.08
C CYS A 716 22.96 6.68 -2.53
N PHE A 717 22.70 7.98 -2.66
CA PHE A 717 21.50 8.63 -2.14
C PHE A 717 20.55 9.04 -3.26
N TYR A 718 20.57 8.31 -4.38
CA TYR A 718 19.69 8.57 -5.51
C TYR A 718 18.21 8.50 -5.08
N PRO A 719 17.34 9.45 -5.50
CA PRO A 719 15.98 9.59 -4.95
C PRO A 719 15.08 8.36 -5.17
N THR A 720 15.29 7.62 -6.25
CA THR A 720 14.54 6.41 -6.56
C THR A 720 15.25 5.19 -5.99
N GLU A 721 14.68 4.56 -4.96
CA GLU A 721 15.33 3.45 -4.24
C GLU A 721 15.73 2.27 -5.14
N VAL A 722 14.96 1.99 -6.20
CA VAL A 722 15.22 0.90 -7.16
C VAL A 722 16.45 1.17 -8.05
N LEU A 723 16.84 2.43 -8.23
CA LEU A 723 17.96 2.85 -9.09
C LEU A 723 19.23 3.18 -8.29
N ARG A 724 19.18 3.10 -6.95
CA ARG A 724 20.32 3.32 -6.08
C ARG A 724 21.42 2.29 -6.33
N ASP A 725 22.69 2.71 -6.36
CA ASP A 725 23.83 1.78 -6.47
C ASP A 725 24.43 1.46 -5.08
N GLU A 726 24.27 0.20 -4.63
CA GLU A 726 24.76 -0.25 -3.32
C GLU A 726 26.29 -0.24 -3.21
N GLN A 727 26.99 -0.50 -4.31
CA GLN A 727 28.44 -0.49 -4.35
C GLN A 727 28.98 0.95 -4.22
N ALA A 728 28.27 1.94 -4.74
CA ALA A 728 28.59 3.35 -4.55
C ALA A 728 28.50 3.74 -3.07
N CYS A 729 27.49 3.25 -2.36
CA CYS A 729 27.37 3.45 -0.92
C CYS A 729 28.54 2.84 -0.14
N MET A 730 28.98 1.64 -0.52
CA MET A 730 30.18 1.02 0.04
C MET A 730 31.43 1.89 -0.19
N LEU A 731 31.65 2.31 -1.44
CA LEU A 731 32.81 3.13 -1.83
C LEU A 731 32.81 4.49 -1.13
N LEU A 732 31.65 5.11 -0.97
CA LEU A 732 31.48 6.35 -0.20
C LEU A 732 31.92 6.15 1.25
N GLY A 733 31.40 5.11 1.91
CA GLY A 733 31.73 4.82 3.30
C GLY A 733 33.22 4.55 3.50
N GLN A 734 33.83 3.75 2.63
CA GLN A 734 35.27 3.48 2.64
C GLN A 734 36.10 4.77 2.47
N LEU A 735 35.72 5.62 1.51
CA LEU A 735 36.42 6.86 1.21
C LEU A 735 36.39 7.83 2.38
N VAL A 736 35.21 8.04 2.98
CA VAL A 736 35.04 8.96 4.12
C VAL A 736 35.89 8.50 5.32
N VAL A 737 35.95 7.19 5.60
CA VAL A 737 36.80 6.63 6.67
C VAL A 737 38.29 6.84 6.36
N ALA A 738 38.71 6.58 5.12
CA ALA A 738 40.11 6.72 4.72
C ALA A 738 40.60 8.17 4.78
N GLU A 739 39.76 9.13 4.41
CA GLU A 739 40.08 10.55 4.53
C GLU A 739 40.16 10.99 5.99
N TYR A 740 39.24 10.54 6.84
CA TYR A 740 39.34 10.76 8.28
C TYR A 740 40.66 10.22 8.86
N ASP A 741 41.03 8.98 8.53
CA ASP A 741 42.28 8.34 8.95
C ASP A 741 43.53 9.09 8.47
N ALA A 742 43.46 9.78 7.33
CA ALA A 742 44.56 10.58 6.79
C ALA A 742 44.74 11.91 7.54
N LEU A 743 43.64 12.54 7.95
CA LEU A 743 43.63 13.83 8.64
C LEU A 743 44.19 13.75 10.05
N THR A 744 43.80 12.70 10.78
CA THR A 744 44.29 12.47 12.14
C THR A 744 45.80 12.21 12.20
N LYS A 745 46.43 11.81 11.08
CA LYS A 745 47.88 11.57 10.99
C LYS A 745 48.69 12.81 10.62
N ASP A 746 48.06 13.81 10.01
CA ASP A 746 48.71 15.08 9.64
C ASP A 746 47.71 16.24 9.72
N PRO A 747 47.58 16.87 10.91
CA PRO A 747 46.64 17.98 11.12
C PRO A 747 46.95 19.23 10.28
N ALA A 748 48.16 19.31 9.68
CA ALA A 748 48.53 20.39 8.76
C ALA A 748 47.95 20.17 7.35
N ARG A 749 47.42 18.98 7.07
CA ARG A 749 46.74 18.63 5.82
C ARG A 749 45.26 19.02 5.95
N GLN A 750 44.93 20.27 5.64
CA GLN A 750 43.51 20.67 5.50
C GLN A 750 42.87 19.88 4.34
N PRO A 751 41.76 19.18 4.58
CA PRO A 751 40.93 18.63 3.52
C PRO A 751 39.85 19.63 3.13
N ALA A 752 39.39 19.54 1.89
CA ALA A 752 38.12 20.08 1.45
C ALA A 752 36.96 19.23 2.02
N LEU A 753 36.83 19.16 3.36
CA LEU A 753 35.62 18.68 4.00
C LEU A 753 34.67 19.88 4.12
N ASP A 754 34.10 20.30 2.99
CA ASP A 754 32.97 21.24 2.98
C ASP A 754 31.69 20.45 3.30
N HIS A 755 31.59 19.97 4.54
CA HIS A 755 30.43 19.21 5.02
C HIS A 755 29.37 20.10 5.66
N GLY A 756 29.52 21.44 5.60
CA GLY A 756 28.63 22.36 6.30
C GLY A 756 28.57 22.08 7.80
N ASP A 757 29.44 22.71 8.60
CA ASP A 757 29.39 22.70 10.07
C ASP A 757 29.37 21.33 10.81
N MET A 758 29.54 20.18 10.13
CA MET A 758 29.51 18.86 10.79
C MET A 758 30.78 18.55 11.61
N ASP A 759 30.61 17.92 12.78
CA ASP A 759 31.72 17.53 13.67
C ASP A 759 32.45 16.23 13.23
N GLU A 760 33.61 15.93 13.85
CA GLU A 760 34.42 14.74 13.53
C GLU A 760 33.66 13.40 13.70
N MET A 761 32.77 13.32 14.70
CA MET A 761 31.98 12.12 14.96
C MET A 761 30.82 11.99 13.97
N GLU A 762 30.23 13.10 13.55
CA GLU A 762 29.19 13.14 12.50
C GLU A 762 29.73 12.65 11.15
N THR A 763 30.98 12.97 10.81
CA THR A 763 31.64 12.47 9.59
C THR A 763 31.75 10.93 9.57
N LEU A 764 32.20 10.31 10.66
CA LEU A 764 32.29 8.85 10.76
C LEU A 764 30.91 8.19 10.90
N THR A 765 29.95 8.88 11.52
CA THR A 765 28.54 8.45 11.58
C THR A 765 27.93 8.42 10.17
N TYR A 766 28.20 9.42 9.34
CA TYR A 766 27.81 9.46 7.94
C TYR A 766 28.42 8.32 7.12
N ALA A 767 29.70 8.00 7.35
CA ALA A 767 30.33 6.83 6.73
C ALA A 767 29.62 5.53 7.09
N SER A 768 29.22 5.37 8.36
CA SER A 768 28.47 4.19 8.79
C SER A 768 27.10 4.09 8.12
N LEU A 769 26.39 5.21 7.89
CA LEU A 769 25.14 5.24 7.15
C LEU A 769 25.31 4.70 5.72
N ALA A 770 26.29 5.23 5.00
CA ALA A 770 26.58 4.79 3.63
C ALA A 770 26.88 3.28 3.59
N LEU A 771 27.75 2.78 4.47
CA LEU A 771 28.08 1.35 4.51
C LEU A 771 26.86 0.47 4.84
N GLN A 772 25.95 0.93 5.69
CA GLN A 772 24.72 0.21 6.01
C GLN A 772 23.73 0.20 4.85
N ILE A 773 23.57 1.32 4.14
CA ILE A 773 22.72 1.37 2.95
C ILE A 773 23.24 0.38 1.90
N GLY A 774 24.55 0.39 1.64
CA GLY A 774 25.17 -0.57 0.73
C GLY A 774 25.04 -2.02 1.19
N CYS A 775 24.95 -2.26 2.51
CA CYS A 775 24.76 -3.60 3.09
C CYS A 775 23.33 -4.13 2.93
N LYS A 776 22.30 -3.29 3.09
CA LYS A 776 20.88 -3.70 3.03
C LYS A 776 20.44 -4.05 1.60
N GLY A 777 20.80 -3.22 0.64
CA GLY A 777 20.45 -3.33 -0.78
C GLY A 777 18.96 -3.24 -1.11
N GLY A 778 18.67 -2.98 -2.39
CA GLY A 778 17.33 -3.07 -2.97
C GLY A 778 16.93 -4.54 -3.26
N TYR A 779 16.15 -4.75 -4.32
CA TYR A 779 15.53 -6.03 -4.72
C TYR A 779 16.50 -7.24 -4.91
N GLN A 780 17.82 -7.03 -4.88
CA GLN A 780 18.84 -8.05 -5.15
C GLN A 780 19.63 -8.55 -3.92
N GLY A 781 19.35 -8.04 -2.71
CA GLY A 781 20.08 -8.40 -1.48
C GLY A 781 21.49 -7.76 -1.47
N GLY A 782 21.72 -6.82 -0.55
CA GLY A 782 22.84 -5.87 -0.61
C GLY A 782 24.28 -6.41 -0.67
N TYR A 783 25.24 -5.49 -0.77
CA TYR A 783 26.63 -5.79 -1.04
C TYR A 783 27.35 -6.30 0.22
N GLN A 784 27.65 -7.60 0.26
CA GLN A 784 28.23 -8.25 1.45
C GLN A 784 29.59 -7.66 1.89
N ALA A 785 30.36 -7.11 0.94
CA ALA A 785 31.59 -6.38 1.27
C ALA A 785 31.29 -5.10 2.08
N SER A 786 30.20 -4.38 1.76
CA SER A 786 29.73 -3.23 2.54
C SER A 786 29.36 -3.61 3.97
N CYS A 787 28.70 -4.76 4.15
CA CYS A 787 28.42 -5.32 5.47
C CYS A 787 29.71 -5.65 6.24
N SER A 788 30.74 -6.16 5.55
CA SER A 788 32.07 -6.42 6.14
C SER A 788 32.78 -5.14 6.57
N ASP A 789 32.72 -4.10 5.74
CA ASP A 789 33.36 -2.81 6.02
C ASP A 789 32.67 -2.07 7.18
N SER A 790 31.34 -2.10 7.23
CA SER A 790 30.58 -1.55 8.36
C SER A 790 30.99 -2.23 9.67
N ARG A 791 31.12 -3.57 9.66
CA ARG A 791 31.61 -4.34 10.82
C ARG A 791 33.03 -3.96 11.23
N ALA A 792 33.93 -3.82 10.25
CA ALA A 792 35.31 -3.45 10.50
C ALA A 792 35.42 -2.03 11.08
N LEU A 793 34.63 -1.09 10.57
CA LEU A 793 34.56 0.28 11.09
C LEU A 793 34.07 0.28 12.54
N LEU A 794 32.97 -0.43 12.84
CA LEU A 794 32.44 -0.55 14.19
C LEU A 794 33.46 -1.15 15.17
N ASP A 795 34.19 -2.20 14.78
CA ASP A 795 35.21 -2.84 15.61
C ASP A 795 36.41 -1.92 15.89
N ARG A 796 36.91 -1.20 14.87
CA ARG A 796 37.99 -0.21 15.02
C ARG A 796 37.58 0.94 15.92
N TRP A 797 36.39 1.51 15.72
CA TRP A 797 35.86 2.58 16.58
C TRP A 797 35.73 2.11 18.01
N SER A 798 35.21 0.89 18.19
CA SER A 798 35.10 0.26 19.51
C SER A 798 36.45 0.10 20.19
N LYS A 799 37.52 -0.23 19.47
CA LYS A 799 38.89 -0.33 20.02
C LYS A 799 39.58 1.01 20.29
N GLY A 800 38.90 2.13 20.04
CA GLY A 800 39.42 3.47 20.33
C GLY A 800 40.27 4.07 19.21
N ALA A 801 40.12 3.58 17.97
CA ALA A 801 40.79 4.17 16.81
C ALA A 801 40.22 5.54 16.42
N TYR A 802 39.04 5.90 16.92
CA TYR A 802 38.28 7.10 16.55
C TYR A 802 37.74 7.84 17.78
N PRO A 803 37.39 9.15 17.65
CA PRO A 803 36.89 9.96 18.76
C PRO A 803 35.61 9.39 19.37
N THR A 804 35.47 9.59 20.66
CA THR A 804 34.30 9.18 21.44
C THR A 804 34.06 10.20 22.52
N ARG A 805 32.81 10.40 22.93
CA ARG A 805 32.51 11.17 24.14
C ARG A 805 32.62 10.25 25.37
N PRO A 806 33.11 10.72 26.53
CA PRO A 806 33.03 9.94 27.75
C PRO A 806 31.58 9.93 28.26
N ALA A 807 31.13 8.81 28.78
CA ALA A 807 29.87 8.69 29.51
C ALA A 807 30.12 7.91 30.80
N THR A 808 29.47 8.29 31.90
CA THR A 808 29.49 7.48 33.12
C THR A 808 28.41 6.43 32.97
N CYS A 809 28.80 5.15 32.89
CA CYS A 809 27.87 4.05 32.79
C CYS A 809 27.97 3.08 33.97
N THR A 810 26.92 2.30 34.16
CA THR A 810 26.96 1.11 35.01
C THR A 810 25.96 0.06 34.54
N THR A 811 26.01 -1.12 35.15
CA THR A 811 25.00 -2.15 34.91
C THR A 811 24.29 -2.51 36.19
N ILE A 812 23.06 -2.98 36.06
CA ILE A 812 22.31 -3.61 37.13
C ILE A 812 22.19 -5.08 36.76
N GLY A 813 22.69 -5.96 37.65
CA GLY A 813 22.56 -7.41 37.48
C GLY A 813 21.19 -7.91 37.92
N ASN A 814 20.93 -9.20 37.73
CA ASN A 814 19.66 -9.83 38.15
C ASN A 814 19.47 -9.86 39.68
N ASP A 815 20.52 -9.55 40.43
CA ASP A 815 20.47 -9.31 41.88
C ASP A 815 19.98 -7.90 42.24
N HIS A 816 19.63 -7.09 41.24
CA HIS A 816 19.22 -5.68 41.35
C HIS A 816 20.25 -4.79 42.04
N VAL A 817 21.51 -5.23 42.10
CA VAL A 817 22.59 -4.43 42.66
C VAL A 817 23.26 -3.66 41.54
N MET A 818 23.27 -2.33 41.65
CA MET A 818 24.02 -1.46 40.75
C MET A 818 25.51 -1.76 40.90
N ARG A 819 26.17 -2.08 39.79
CA ARG A 819 27.61 -2.29 39.76
C ARG A 819 28.33 -0.96 39.92
N ALA A 820 29.62 -1.01 40.22
CA ALA A 820 30.42 0.19 40.33
C ALA A 820 30.39 0.97 39.00
N PRO A 821 30.10 2.29 39.01
CA PRO A 821 30.19 3.14 37.84
C PRO A 821 31.55 3.07 37.16
N GLN A 822 31.52 3.04 35.83
CA GLN A 822 32.70 3.05 34.97
C GLN A 822 32.56 4.16 33.93
N THR A 823 33.69 4.63 33.41
CA THR A 823 33.69 5.55 32.27
C THR A 823 33.65 4.74 30.98
N CYS A 824 32.55 4.79 30.25
CA CYS A 824 32.45 4.29 28.88
C CYS A 824 32.86 5.34 27.87
N ARG A 825 33.12 4.87 26.66
CA ARG A 825 33.23 5.69 25.45
C ARG A 825 31.96 5.55 24.62
N VAL A 826 31.39 6.66 24.15
CA VAL A 826 30.14 6.69 23.36
C VAL A 826 30.33 7.33 21.98
N PHE A 827 29.65 6.77 20.97
CA PHE A 827 29.53 7.32 19.63
C PHE A 827 28.22 6.88 18.94
N ARG A 828 27.79 7.58 17.88
CA ARG A 828 26.63 7.19 17.05
C ARG A 828 27.08 6.34 15.87
N PHE A 829 26.25 5.37 15.48
CA PHE A 829 26.54 4.43 14.40
C PHE A 829 25.26 3.86 13.80
N TYR A 830 25.17 3.77 12.47
CA TYR A 830 24.02 3.12 11.82
C TYR A 830 24.18 1.59 11.81
N LEU A 831 23.11 0.86 12.11
CA LEU A 831 23.08 -0.61 12.18
C LEU A 831 21.88 -1.20 11.42
N THR A 832 22.01 -2.42 10.90
CA THR A 832 20.92 -3.19 10.24
C THR A 832 20.89 -4.65 10.75
N GLY A 833 19.81 -5.38 10.42
CA GLY A 833 19.29 -6.62 11.04
C GLY A 833 20.22 -7.74 11.51
N ASP A 834 21.45 -7.86 11.02
CA ASP A 834 22.42 -8.88 11.50
C ASP A 834 23.43 -8.33 12.53
N MET A 835 23.32 -7.05 12.89
CA MET A 835 24.27 -6.30 13.72
C MET A 835 23.62 -5.49 14.83
N GLY A 836 22.30 -5.49 14.95
CA GLY A 836 21.66 -4.35 15.60
C GLY A 836 20.16 -4.22 15.56
N GLY A 837 19.64 -4.16 14.33
CA GLY A 837 18.59 -3.18 14.03
C GLY A 837 17.43 -3.71 13.20
N HIS A 838 16.22 -3.46 13.67
CA HIS A 838 14.97 -3.63 12.92
C HIS A 838 14.64 -2.35 12.14
N GLY A 839 14.30 -2.46 10.85
CA GLY A 839 13.77 -1.34 10.04
C GLY A 839 14.81 -0.38 9.44
N PRO A 840 14.42 0.55 8.54
CA PRO A 840 15.33 1.26 7.65
C PRO A 840 16.21 2.27 8.42
N GLY A 841 17.51 1.96 8.55
CA GLY A 841 18.58 2.95 8.66
C GLY A 841 18.49 3.93 9.83
N ALA A 842 18.17 3.47 11.05
CA ALA A 842 18.22 4.33 12.24
C ALA A 842 19.62 4.36 12.89
N ALA A 843 20.04 5.53 13.38
CA ALA A 843 21.32 5.71 14.04
C ALA A 843 21.27 5.24 15.50
N ALA A 844 21.94 4.14 15.81
CA ALA A 844 22.14 3.65 17.16
C ALA A 844 23.22 4.44 17.91
N THR A 845 23.18 4.38 19.23
CA THR A 845 24.24 4.87 20.12
C THR A 845 25.01 3.67 20.68
N VAL A 846 26.33 3.67 20.49
CA VAL A 846 27.22 2.57 20.89
C VAL A 846 28.07 3.02 22.07
N PHE A 847 27.99 2.26 23.16
CA PHE A 847 28.77 2.41 24.37
C PHE A 847 29.82 1.31 24.47
N VAL A 848 31.06 1.68 24.75
CA VAL A 848 32.17 0.75 24.87
C VAL A 848 32.74 0.80 26.27
N TRP A 849 32.72 -0.35 26.93
CA TRP A 849 33.21 -0.54 28.29
C TRP A 849 34.75 -0.61 28.35
N PRO A 850 35.36 -0.42 29.55
CA PRO A 850 36.81 -0.55 29.72
C PRO A 850 37.38 -1.94 29.36
N ASP A 851 36.56 -2.99 29.44
CA ASP A 851 36.93 -4.35 29.06
C ASP A 851 36.79 -4.64 27.55
N GLY A 852 36.34 -3.65 26.77
CA GLY A 852 36.14 -3.73 25.32
C GLY A 852 34.79 -4.30 24.89
N GLN A 853 33.91 -4.68 25.82
CA GLN A 853 32.53 -5.05 25.49
C GLN A 853 31.73 -3.85 24.99
N ARG A 854 30.71 -4.12 24.19
CA ARG A 854 29.80 -3.12 23.63
C ARG A 854 28.41 -3.25 24.25
N THR A 855 27.81 -2.10 24.47
CA THR A 855 26.39 -1.95 24.72
C THR A 855 25.82 -1.00 23.68
N ILE A 856 24.79 -1.42 22.96
CA ILE A 856 24.19 -0.68 21.85
C ILE A 856 22.78 -0.31 22.26
N THR A 857 22.43 0.97 22.20
CA THR A 857 21.06 1.45 22.34
C THR A 857 20.56 1.97 20.99
N LEU A 858 19.40 1.53 20.54
CA LEU A 858 18.77 2.07 19.32
C LEU A 858 17.40 2.61 19.69
N GLU A 859 17.13 3.86 19.34
CA GLU A 859 15.83 4.50 19.48
C GLU A 859 15.28 4.81 18.08
N THR A 860 14.08 4.34 17.75
CA THR A 860 13.36 4.71 16.53
C THR A 860 12.10 5.50 16.90
N ALA A 861 11.39 6.09 15.92
CA ALA A 861 10.04 6.65 16.15
C ALA A 861 9.05 5.59 16.65
N ASP A 862 9.47 4.37 16.31
CA ASP A 862 9.28 3.03 16.75
C ASP A 862 10.08 2.72 18.12
N ALA A 863 10.96 1.72 18.31
CA ALA A 863 11.45 1.26 19.64
C ALA A 863 12.68 1.84 20.25
N LEU A 864 12.81 1.49 21.54
CA LEU A 864 14.09 1.34 22.21
C LEU A 864 14.58 -0.12 22.21
N TYR A 865 15.82 -0.34 21.80
CA TYR A 865 16.51 -1.63 21.85
C TYR A 865 17.81 -1.51 22.64
N LEU A 866 18.19 -2.58 23.37
CA LEU A 866 19.48 -2.75 24.04
C LEU A 866 20.14 -4.05 23.59
N ASN A 867 21.22 -3.95 22.81
CA ASN A 867 21.91 -5.07 22.17
C ASN A 867 20.94 -5.99 21.40
N ASP A 868 20.13 -5.42 20.51
CA ASP A 868 19.20 -6.13 19.59
C ASP A 868 18.01 -6.79 20.28
N HIS A 869 17.86 -6.56 21.58
CA HIS A 869 16.69 -6.97 22.33
C HIS A 869 15.85 -5.74 22.66
N PRO A 870 14.51 -5.86 22.62
CA PRO A 870 13.64 -4.83 23.15
C PRO A 870 14.11 -4.39 24.52
N ALA A 871 14.19 -3.08 24.70
CA ALA A 871 14.61 -2.48 25.95
C ALA A 871 13.58 -1.47 26.41
N THR A 872 13.36 -1.42 27.70
CA THR A 872 12.55 -0.37 28.32
C THR A 872 13.44 0.68 28.92
N PHE A 873 12.96 1.91 28.85
CA PHE A 873 13.52 3.00 29.61
C PHE A 873 13.10 2.82 31.07
N ASP A 874 14.07 2.76 31.96
CA ASP A 874 13.89 2.66 33.40
C ASP A 874 14.43 3.94 34.03
N TYR A 875 13.50 4.84 34.39
CA TYR A 875 13.84 6.18 34.85
C TYR A 875 14.19 6.16 36.35
N SER A 876 15.36 6.72 36.65
CA SER A 876 15.72 7.36 37.93
C SER A 876 15.91 6.44 39.15
N HIS A 877 17.16 5.98 39.30
CA HIS A 877 17.78 5.79 40.62
C HIS A 877 18.92 6.78 40.77
N GLU A 878 18.76 7.83 41.58
CA GLU A 878 19.84 8.78 41.95
C GLU A 878 20.57 9.49 40.79
N GLY A 879 19.86 9.95 39.75
CA GLY A 879 20.46 10.67 38.62
C GLY A 879 21.00 9.75 37.50
N TRP A 880 20.57 8.49 37.47
CA TRP A 880 20.85 7.53 36.41
C TRP A 880 19.63 7.23 35.55
N ILE A 881 19.85 7.18 34.24
CA ILE A 881 18.93 6.74 33.19
C ILE A 881 19.31 5.30 32.83
N CYS A 882 18.43 4.34 33.08
CA CYS A 882 18.70 2.93 32.83
C CYS A 882 17.88 2.40 31.65
N TYR A 883 18.48 1.50 30.87
CA TYR A 883 17.89 0.76 29.76
C TYR A 883 17.87 -0.70 30.20
N GLN A 884 16.71 -1.29 30.41
CA GLN A 884 16.63 -2.68 30.83
C GLN A 884 16.46 -3.59 29.61
N ASN A 885 17.37 -4.55 29.43
CA ASN A 885 17.21 -5.59 28.41
C ASN A 885 16.09 -6.55 28.86
N GLN A 886 14.97 -6.54 28.15
CA GLN A 886 13.78 -7.30 28.53
C GLN A 886 13.98 -8.82 28.51
N SER A 887 14.95 -9.33 27.74
CA SER A 887 15.21 -10.77 27.66
C SER A 887 16.05 -11.30 28.83
N SER A 888 16.95 -10.49 29.39
CA SER A 888 17.89 -10.91 30.44
C SER A 888 17.61 -10.34 31.82
N GLY A 889 16.82 -9.25 31.91
CA GLY A 889 16.53 -8.51 33.14
C GLY A 889 17.67 -7.60 33.61
N ARG A 890 18.80 -7.60 32.89
CA ARG A 890 19.96 -6.76 33.20
C ARG A 890 19.74 -5.36 32.64
N SER A 891 20.14 -4.34 33.38
CA SER A 891 20.05 -2.96 32.92
C SER A 891 21.42 -2.39 32.59
N PHE A 892 21.45 -1.52 31.59
CA PHE A 892 22.54 -0.63 31.28
C PHE A 892 22.16 0.77 31.70
N CYS A 893 22.97 1.46 32.50
CA CYS A 893 22.62 2.77 33.04
C CYS A 893 23.64 3.82 32.63
N LEU A 894 23.15 5.04 32.38
CA LEU A 894 23.89 6.25 32.04
C LEU A 894 23.59 7.33 33.08
N HIS A 895 24.62 8.02 33.57
CA HIS A 895 24.40 9.12 34.50
C HIS A 895 23.93 10.37 33.73
N SER A 896 22.83 10.99 34.16
CA SER A 896 22.41 12.31 33.66
C SER A 896 23.34 13.37 34.29
N SER A 897 24.39 13.77 33.57
CA SER A 897 25.26 14.88 33.98
C SER A 897 24.77 16.21 33.42
#